data_AF-A0A1L9SJK8-F1
#
_entry.id   AF-A0A1L9SJK8-F1
#
_cell.length_a   1.000
_cell.length_b   1.000
_cell.length_c   1.000
_cell.angle_alpha   90.00
_cell.angle_beta   90.00
_cell.angle_gamma   90.00
#
_symmetry.space_group_name_H-M   'P 1'
#
loop_
_entity.id
_entity.type
_entity.pdbx_description
1 polymer ?
#
loop_
_entity_poly.entity_id
_entity_poly.type
_entity_poly.pdbx_seq_one_letter_code
_entity_poly.pdbx_strand_id
1 'polypeptide(L)'
;MCGIFGYINYLIERDRKYVLDTLLNGLSRLEYRGYDSAGLAVDGDKKNEVCAFKEVGKVAKLKELIEESKPDLTKTFESHAGIAHTRWATHGMPSRQNCHPHRSDPNWEFSVVHNGIITNYKELKALLETKGFRFETETDTECIAKLAKYLYDEHPDIEFTVLAKAVIKELQGAFGLLIKSVHYPHEVIAARKGSPLVIGVRTSKKMKVDFVDVEYSEDGALPAEQASQNVAIKKTAATLLAPPDKSLLHRSQSRAFLSDDGIPQPVEFFLSSDPSAIVEHTKKVLYLEDDDIAHIHEGQLNIHRLTKDDGTSNVRAIQTIELELQEIMKGKFDHFMQKEIFEQPESVVNTMRGRLDVANKQVTLGGLRQYISTIRRCRRIIFIACGTSYHSCMAVRGVFEELTEIPIAVELASDFLDREAPVFRDDTCVFVSQSGETADSLMALRYCLERGALTVGIVNVVGSSISMLTHCGVHINAGPEIGVASTKAYTSQFVAMVMFALSLSEDRASKQKRREEIMDGLAQVSGQFKEILKLNEPIKEMCAKFFKNQKSLLLLGRGSQFPTALEGALKIKEISYLHCEAVMSGELKHGVLALVDENLPIIMILTRDKIFTKSLNAYQQVIARGGRPIVICNHDDPEFSTAQTEKIEVPKTVDCLQGLLNVIPLQLISYWLAVGEGLNVDFPRNLAKSVTLHIHRKGFYCHYIIGSGLRIAIVHARWNMPIIEPLITGAKKKLLAAGVADEDITIESVPGSYELPFAVQRIYSASQIQAAQSSNSAEGISATDLLSSSTTDLSKSGTQGSAASHRPFDAVIAVGVLIKGETMHFEYIADAVTHGLMRVQLDSGVPVIFGLLTVLNEQQGLERAGLGSKGMHNHGEDWGNAAVELGLKRRGWADGKFL
;
A
#
# COMPACT_ATOMS: atom_id res chain seq x y z
N MET A 1 5.65 2.67 -5.35
CA MET A 1 6.13 3.19 -4.04
C MET A 1 6.65 4.60 -4.27
N CYS A 2 6.50 5.56 -3.37
CA CYS A 2 7.14 6.87 -3.52
C CYS A 2 8.68 6.80 -3.33
N GLY A 3 9.41 7.87 -3.62
CA GLY A 3 10.85 7.99 -3.38
C GLY A 3 11.17 9.08 -2.35
N ILE A 4 11.95 8.74 -1.32
CA ILE A 4 12.53 9.71 -0.38
C ILE A 4 14.02 9.84 -0.68
N PHE A 5 14.53 11.06 -0.70
CA PHE A 5 15.96 11.33 -0.71
C PHE A 5 16.29 12.50 0.22
N GLY A 6 17.35 12.38 1.01
CA GLY A 6 17.85 13.42 1.90
C GLY A 6 19.36 13.53 1.79
N TYR A 7 19.87 14.75 1.84
CA TYR A 7 21.30 15.03 1.78
C TYR A 7 21.68 15.97 2.93
N ILE A 8 22.64 15.54 3.74
CA ILE A 8 23.20 16.33 4.83
C ILE A 8 24.71 16.39 4.66
N ASN A 9 25.26 17.59 4.64
CA ASN A 9 26.70 17.84 4.74
C ASN A 9 27.00 18.53 6.06
N TYR A 10 28.05 18.08 6.74
CA TYR A 10 28.50 18.64 8.01
C TYR A 10 30.01 18.91 7.94
N LEU A 11 30.41 20.16 8.23
CA LEU A 11 31.79 20.67 8.10
C LEU A 11 32.40 20.44 6.69
N ILE A 12 31.55 20.45 5.66
CA ILE A 12 31.94 20.35 4.26
C ILE A 12 31.23 21.46 3.51
N GLU A 13 32.00 22.47 3.08
CA GLU A 13 31.46 23.61 2.35
C GLU A 13 30.90 23.18 1.00
N ARG A 14 29.61 23.43 0.78
CA ARG A 14 28.89 23.18 -0.46
C ARG A 14 28.09 24.40 -0.87
N ASP A 15 28.08 24.71 -2.16
CA ASP A 15 27.19 25.74 -2.70
C ASP A 15 25.76 25.21 -2.83
N ARG A 16 24.78 26.12 -2.86
CA ARG A 16 23.37 25.74 -3.05
C ARG A 16 23.18 24.93 -4.34
N LYS A 17 23.93 25.26 -5.38
CA LYS A 17 23.89 24.53 -6.65
C LYS A 17 24.20 23.04 -6.44
N TYR A 18 25.29 22.70 -5.78
CA TYR A 18 25.64 21.31 -5.52
C TYR A 18 24.58 20.59 -4.67
N VAL A 19 24.01 21.26 -3.66
CA VAL A 19 22.93 20.72 -2.84
C VAL A 19 21.70 20.39 -3.69
N LEU A 20 21.23 21.34 -4.50
CA LEU A 20 20.06 21.17 -5.37
C LEU A 20 20.30 20.09 -6.42
N ASP A 21 21.46 20.10 -7.08
CA ASP A 21 21.82 19.09 -8.08
C ASP A 21 21.90 17.69 -7.47
N THR A 22 22.44 17.55 -6.24
CA THR A 22 22.50 16.28 -5.52
C THR A 22 21.10 15.75 -5.19
N LEU A 23 20.21 16.60 -4.68
CA LEU A 23 18.83 16.22 -4.39
C LEU A 23 18.06 15.83 -5.66
N LEU A 24 18.18 16.61 -6.74
CA LEU A 24 17.54 16.34 -8.03
C LEU A 24 18.06 15.04 -8.67
N ASN A 25 19.36 14.78 -8.58
CA ASN A 25 19.94 13.55 -9.11
C ASN A 25 19.46 12.33 -8.31
N GLY A 26 19.43 12.44 -6.98
CA GLY A 26 18.84 11.43 -6.10
C GLY A 26 17.38 11.13 -6.45
N LEU A 27 16.55 12.17 -6.66
CA LEU A 27 15.16 12.00 -7.13
C LEU A 27 15.07 11.33 -8.49
N SER A 28 15.96 11.67 -9.42
CA SER A 28 16.00 11.07 -10.76
C SER A 28 16.29 9.57 -10.69
N ARG A 29 17.10 9.11 -9.73
CA ARG A 29 17.33 7.68 -9.45
C ARG A 29 16.13 6.97 -8.82
N LEU A 30 15.18 7.71 -8.25
CA LEU A 30 13.97 7.19 -7.61
C LEU A 30 12.71 7.40 -8.44
N GLU A 31 12.81 8.06 -9.61
CA GLU A 31 11.66 8.41 -10.45
C GLU A 31 10.87 7.17 -10.91
N TYR A 32 11.53 6.04 -11.12
CA TYR A 32 10.88 4.77 -11.49
C TYR A 32 9.93 4.23 -10.40
N ARG A 33 10.08 4.70 -9.15
CA ARG A 33 9.20 4.34 -8.03
C ARG A 33 7.93 5.20 -8.05
N GLY A 34 8.03 6.50 -8.37
CA GLY A 34 6.89 7.41 -8.49
C GLY A 34 7.23 8.69 -9.27
N TYR A 35 6.28 9.17 -10.08
CA TYR A 35 6.50 10.26 -11.04
C TYR A 35 5.26 11.12 -11.29
N ASP A 36 4.24 11.04 -10.43
CA ASP A 36 3.06 11.90 -10.55
C ASP A 36 3.41 13.34 -10.14
N SER A 37 4.30 13.49 -9.17
CA SER A 37 4.84 14.78 -8.75
C SER A 37 6.15 14.65 -7.97
N ALA A 38 6.88 15.77 -7.84
CA ALA A 38 8.14 15.82 -7.12
C ALA A 38 8.33 17.15 -6.39
N GLY A 39 9.17 17.17 -5.35
CA GLY A 39 9.55 18.39 -4.67
C GLY A 39 10.74 18.22 -3.73
N LEU A 40 11.29 19.35 -3.28
CA LEU A 40 12.40 19.39 -2.34
C LEU A 40 12.35 20.64 -1.46
N ALA A 41 13.02 20.59 -0.31
CA ALA A 41 13.19 21.70 0.62
C ALA A 41 14.64 21.78 1.12
N VAL A 42 15.21 22.98 1.05
CA VAL A 42 16.59 23.33 1.45
C VAL A 42 16.58 24.62 2.27
N ASP A 43 17.69 24.97 2.92
CA ASP A 43 17.81 26.24 3.64
C ASP A 43 17.79 27.46 2.70
N GLY A 44 17.04 28.49 3.10
CA GLY A 44 16.84 29.75 2.41
C GLY A 44 18.03 30.72 2.52
N ASP A 45 17.81 31.98 2.15
CA ASP A 45 18.86 33.01 2.10
C ASP A 45 19.11 33.62 3.48
N LYS A 46 18.06 33.73 4.30
CA LYS A 46 18.16 34.18 5.69
C LYS A 46 18.20 33.00 6.66
N LYS A 47 18.63 33.30 7.90
CA LYS A 47 18.53 32.35 9.01
C LYS A 47 17.05 32.04 9.28
N ASN A 48 16.72 30.77 9.51
CA ASN A 48 15.36 30.25 9.73
C ASN A 48 14.41 30.37 8.53
N GLU A 49 14.94 30.47 7.31
CA GLU A 49 14.14 30.47 6.08
C GLU A 49 14.29 29.12 5.36
N VAL A 50 13.22 28.63 4.73
CA VAL A 50 13.23 27.41 3.91
C VAL A 50 12.92 27.79 2.46
N CYS A 51 13.77 27.33 1.55
CA CYS A 51 13.55 27.41 0.12
C CYS A 51 13.02 26.05 -0.36
N ALA A 52 11.77 26.01 -0.84
CA ALA A 52 11.10 24.79 -1.26
C ALA A 52 10.52 24.90 -2.66
N PHE A 53 10.67 23.84 -3.45
CA PHE A 53 10.17 23.75 -4.82
C PHE A 53 9.31 22.50 -4.97
N LYS A 54 8.13 22.65 -5.56
CA LYS A 54 7.14 21.58 -5.70
C LYS A 54 6.45 21.67 -7.06
N GLU A 55 6.48 20.59 -7.84
CA GLU A 55 5.92 20.56 -9.19
C GLU A 55 5.18 19.26 -9.48
N VAL A 56 4.15 19.35 -10.33
CA VAL A 56 3.39 18.18 -10.81
C VAL A 56 4.04 17.61 -12.07
N GLY A 57 4.23 16.30 -12.07
CA GLY A 57 4.88 15.52 -13.12
C GLY A 57 6.27 15.04 -12.74
N LYS A 58 7.06 14.72 -13.77
CA LYS A 58 8.41 14.14 -13.67
C LYS A 58 9.41 15.11 -13.04
N VAL A 59 10.53 14.56 -12.56
CA VAL A 59 11.63 15.32 -11.94
C VAL A 59 12.22 16.36 -12.89
N ALA A 60 12.18 16.10 -14.21
CA ALA A 60 12.57 17.08 -15.23
C ALA A 60 11.82 18.41 -15.13
N LYS A 61 10.50 18.39 -14.85
CA LYS A 61 9.71 19.62 -14.66
C LYS A 61 10.07 20.37 -13.39
N LEU A 62 10.41 19.63 -12.32
CA LEU A 62 10.91 20.25 -11.09
C LEU A 62 12.24 20.96 -11.34
N LYS A 63 13.11 20.39 -12.18
CA LYS A 63 14.36 21.01 -12.59
C LYS A 63 14.12 22.30 -13.41
N GLU A 64 13.20 22.25 -14.37
CA GLU A 64 12.77 23.43 -15.14
C GLU A 64 12.25 24.55 -14.21
N LEU A 65 11.39 24.21 -13.24
CA LEU A 65 10.87 25.16 -12.25
C LEU A 65 11.99 25.83 -11.43
N ILE A 66 13.01 25.07 -11.02
CA ILE A 66 14.15 25.60 -10.28
C ILE A 66 14.95 26.57 -11.16
N GLU A 67 15.19 26.21 -12.42
CA GLU A 67 15.88 27.08 -13.39
C GLU A 67 15.10 28.38 -13.67
N GLU A 68 13.77 28.31 -13.78
CA GLU A 68 12.88 29.45 -13.97
C GLU A 68 12.82 30.38 -12.75
N SER A 69 12.83 29.81 -11.55
CA SER A 69 12.74 30.56 -10.29
C SER A 69 14.01 31.33 -9.93
N LYS A 70 15.15 31.04 -10.60
CA LYS A 70 16.45 31.69 -10.44
C LYS A 70 16.87 31.93 -8.97
N PRO A 71 16.96 30.88 -8.13
CA PRO A 71 17.45 31.02 -6.76
C PRO A 71 18.92 31.46 -6.75
N ASP A 72 19.38 32.07 -5.65
CA ASP A 72 20.81 32.33 -5.48
C ASP A 72 21.57 31.01 -5.35
N LEU A 73 22.29 30.65 -6.41
CA LEU A 73 23.08 29.42 -6.50
C LEU A 73 24.46 29.53 -5.86
N THR A 74 24.93 30.74 -5.56
CA THR A 74 26.30 31.02 -5.10
C THR A 74 26.47 30.95 -3.58
N LYS A 75 25.36 30.98 -2.84
CA LYS A 75 25.37 30.85 -1.39
C LYS A 75 26.00 29.53 -0.95
N THR A 76 27.01 29.60 -0.07
CA THR A 76 27.69 28.44 0.49
C THR A 76 27.16 28.08 1.87
N PHE A 77 27.18 26.79 2.16
CA PHE A 77 26.78 26.21 3.44
C PHE A 77 27.90 25.30 3.93
N GLU A 78 28.46 25.61 5.11
CA GLU A 78 29.41 24.72 5.80
C GLU A 78 28.71 23.47 6.34
N SER A 79 27.48 23.65 6.85
CA SER A 79 26.58 22.57 7.23
C SER A 79 25.17 22.85 6.69
N HIS A 80 24.52 21.83 6.15
CA HIS A 80 23.18 21.95 5.54
C HIS A 80 22.42 20.62 5.61
N ALA A 81 21.10 20.72 5.69
CA ALA A 81 20.19 19.58 5.61
C ALA A 81 19.10 19.83 4.55
N GLY A 82 19.05 18.96 3.54
CA GLY A 82 18.05 18.98 2.47
C GLY A 82 17.23 17.71 2.41
N ILE A 83 15.93 17.85 2.13
CA ILE A 83 15.02 16.72 1.93
C ILE A 83 14.27 16.86 0.61
N ALA A 84 14.02 15.74 -0.05
CA ALA A 84 13.41 15.66 -1.37
C ALA A 84 12.49 14.43 -1.48
N HIS A 85 11.49 14.51 -2.35
CA HIS A 85 10.50 13.46 -2.54
C HIS A 85 10.00 13.35 -3.98
N THR A 86 9.77 12.12 -4.43
CA THR A 86 8.94 11.79 -5.60
C THR A 86 7.70 11.03 -5.16
N ARG A 87 6.54 11.43 -5.67
CA ARG A 87 5.24 10.96 -5.21
C ARG A 87 4.52 10.15 -6.28
N TRP A 88 3.90 9.05 -5.83
CA TRP A 88 2.82 8.34 -6.51
C TRP A 88 1.56 8.52 -5.67
N ALA A 89 0.54 9.16 -6.23
CA ALA A 89 -0.59 9.66 -5.45
C ALA A 89 -1.53 8.53 -5.03
N THR A 90 -1.63 8.26 -3.72
CA THR A 90 -2.62 7.34 -3.12
C THR A 90 -3.84 8.06 -2.55
N HIS A 91 -3.65 9.24 -1.95
CA HIS A 91 -4.70 10.11 -1.42
C HIS A 91 -4.61 11.51 -2.04
N GLY A 92 -5.73 12.07 -2.49
CA GLY A 92 -5.77 13.39 -3.13
C GLY A 92 -5.18 13.41 -4.53
N MET A 93 -5.74 14.25 -5.40
CA MET A 93 -5.28 14.35 -6.79
C MET A 93 -3.83 14.89 -6.88
N PRO A 94 -3.04 14.49 -7.88
CA PRO A 94 -1.73 15.09 -8.15
C PRO A 94 -1.85 16.61 -8.37
N SER A 95 -1.42 17.41 -7.38
CA SER A 95 -1.46 18.87 -7.41
C SER A 95 -0.22 19.42 -6.71
N ARG A 96 0.20 20.67 -7.04
CA ARG A 96 1.36 21.30 -6.40
C ARG A 96 1.23 21.39 -4.87
N GLN A 97 -0.01 21.50 -4.37
CA GLN A 97 -0.30 21.52 -2.94
C GLN A 97 -0.03 20.15 -2.29
N ASN A 98 -0.50 19.07 -2.93
CA ASN A 98 -0.35 17.69 -2.46
C ASN A 98 1.07 17.11 -2.69
N CYS A 99 1.96 17.84 -3.37
CA CYS A 99 3.38 17.48 -3.45
C CYS A 99 4.06 17.59 -2.09
N HIS A 100 4.92 16.61 -1.81
CA HIS A 100 5.87 16.69 -0.70
C HIS A 100 7.05 17.58 -1.11
N PRO A 101 7.79 18.19 -0.15
CA PRO A 101 7.57 18.16 1.30
C PRO A 101 6.30 18.90 1.75
N HIS A 102 5.70 18.44 2.85
CA HIS A 102 4.61 19.14 3.53
C HIS A 102 5.14 20.03 4.65
N ARG A 103 4.49 21.18 4.84
CA ARG A 103 4.85 22.20 5.83
C ARG A 103 3.88 22.23 7.00
N SER A 104 4.39 22.54 8.19
CA SER A 104 3.56 22.77 9.38
C SER A 104 2.75 24.07 9.30
N ASP A 105 3.27 25.10 8.66
CA ASP A 105 2.69 26.45 8.67
C ASP A 105 3.26 27.27 7.50
N PRO A 106 2.74 28.47 7.22
CA PRO A 106 3.23 29.32 6.13
C PRO A 106 4.73 29.66 6.19
N ASN A 107 5.34 29.66 7.38
CA ASN A 107 6.76 29.95 7.59
C ASN A 107 7.65 28.70 7.53
N TRP A 108 7.09 27.52 7.26
CA TRP A 108 7.84 26.27 7.10
C TRP A 108 8.65 25.86 8.34
N GLU A 109 8.10 26.04 9.55
CA GLU A 109 8.83 25.69 10.78
C GLU A 109 9.25 24.22 10.81
N PHE A 110 8.38 23.32 10.35
CA PHE A 110 8.66 21.90 10.12
C PHE A 110 8.32 21.50 8.69
N SER A 111 9.20 20.71 8.09
CA SER A 111 9.10 20.16 6.75
C SER A 111 9.21 18.64 6.80
N VAL A 112 8.26 17.93 6.18
CA VAL A 112 8.18 16.46 6.23
C VAL A 112 8.06 15.87 4.83
N VAL A 113 8.83 14.81 4.57
CA VAL A 113 8.62 13.89 3.44
C VAL A 113 8.27 12.51 3.98
N HIS A 114 7.36 11.82 3.30
CA HIS A 114 6.76 10.58 3.80
C HIS A 114 6.49 9.58 2.66
N ASN A 115 6.83 8.31 2.89
CA ASN A 115 6.47 7.15 2.09
C ASN A 115 5.63 6.24 2.97
N GLY A 116 4.37 6.00 2.63
CA GLY A 116 3.51 5.28 3.55
C GLY A 116 2.06 5.67 3.42
N ILE A 117 1.26 5.15 4.35
CA ILE A 117 -0.09 5.62 4.67
C ILE A 117 -0.19 5.73 6.18
N ILE A 118 -0.58 6.91 6.67
CA ILE A 118 -0.99 7.10 8.06
C ILE A 118 -2.46 6.74 8.18
N THR A 119 -2.76 5.61 8.84
CA THR A 119 -4.12 5.06 8.88
C THR A 119 -5.06 5.85 9.78
N ASN A 120 -4.53 6.51 10.81
CA ASN A 120 -5.28 7.33 11.77
C ASN A 120 -5.21 8.84 11.48
N TYR A 121 -4.95 9.23 10.23
CA TYR A 121 -4.79 10.64 9.87
C TYR A 121 -6.07 11.46 10.06
N LYS A 122 -7.26 10.85 9.99
CA LYS A 122 -8.54 11.55 10.16
C LYS A 122 -8.75 11.98 11.61
N GLU A 123 -8.42 11.10 12.55
CA GLU A 123 -8.46 11.36 13.98
C GLU A 123 -7.45 12.46 14.34
N LEU A 124 -6.23 12.37 13.82
CA LEU A 124 -5.19 13.39 14.02
C LEU A 124 -5.60 14.74 13.42
N LYS A 125 -6.16 14.73 12.20
CA LYS A 125 -6.65 15.95 11.54
C LYS A 125 -7.74 16.63 12.36
N ALA A 126 -8.75 15.87 12.80
CA ALA A 126 -9.83 16.40 13.63
C ALA A 126 -9.30 17.00 14.95
N LEU A 127 -8.37 16.32 15.62
CA LEU A 127 -7.72 16.83 16.83
C LEU A 127 -7.00 18.16 16.56
N LEU A 128 -6.16 18.21 15.53
CA LEU A 128 -5.36 19.40 15.20
C LEU A 128 -6.23 20.58 14.74
N GLU A 129 -7.34 20.32 14.05
CA GLU A 129 -8.34 21.33 13.68
C GLU A 129 -9.01 21.93 14.93
N THR A 130 -9.34 21.12 15.95
CA THR A 130 -9.87 21.67 17.23
C THR A 130 -8.85 22.53 17.98
N LYS A 131 -7.56 22.28 17.76
CA LYS A 131 -6.45 23.07 18.33
C LYS A 131 -6.11 24.32 17.50
N GLY A 132 -6.84 24.59 16.42
CA GLY A 132 -6.71 25.80 15.61
C GLY A 132 -5.79 25.69 14.40
N PHE A 133 -5.25 24.51 14.10
CA PHE A 133 -4.45 24.30 12.88
C PHE A 133 -5.35 24.25 11.64
N ARG A 134 -4.90 24.90 10.57
CA ARG A 134 -5.56 24.84 9.26
C ARG A 134 -4.81 23.91 8.33
N PHE A 135 -5.53 23.01 7.68
CA PHE A 135 -4.99 22.10 6.67
C PHE A 135 -5.11 22.70 5.27
N GLU A 136 -4.05 22.57 4.48
CA GLU A 136 -3.97 23.08 3.10
C GLU A 136 -4.12 21.97 2.07
N THR A 137 -4.02 20.71 2.48
CA THR A 137 -3.92 19.56 1.58
C THR A 137 -4.89 18.45 1.95
N GLU A 138 -5.10 17.53 1.01
CA GLU A 138 -5.91 16.33 1.20
C GLU A 138 -5.06 15.12 1.61
N THR A 139 -3.78 15.32 1.88
CA THR A 139 -2.84 14.24 2.18
C THR A 139 -2.84 13.92 3.67
N ASP A 140 -2.58 12.65 3.97
CA ASP A 140 -2.33 12.15 5.33
C ASP A 140 -1.02 12.73 5.91
N THR A 141 0.00 12.92 5.07
CA THR A 141 1.32 13.44 5.46
C THR A 141 1.28 14.81 6.13
N GLU A 142 0.36 15.71 5.76
CA GLU A 142 0.29 17.04 6.38
C GLU A 142 0.06 16.95 7.89
N CYS A 143 -0.68 15.94 8.36
CA CYS A 143 -0.93 15.72 9.79
C CYS A 143 0.38 15.54 10.57
N ILE A 144 1.41 14.92 9.98
CA ILE A 144 2.71 14.71 10.62
C ILE A 144 3.42 16.05 10.87
N ALA A 145 3.43 16.93 9.87
CA ALA A 145 4.05 18.25 9.98
C ALA A 145 3.32 19.14 11.00
N LYS A 146 1.98 19.13 10.97
CA LYS A 146 1.14 19.87 11.92
C LYS A 146 1.29 19.34 13.36
N LEU A 147 1.35 18.02 13.54
CA LEU A 147 1.55 17.38 14.84
C LEU A 147 2.91 17.72 15.45
N ALA A 148 3.98 17.69 14.63
CA ALA A 148 5.30 18.11 15.07
C ALA A 148 5.31 19.56 15.60
N LYS A 149 4.64 20.47 14.89
CA LYS A 149 4.48 21.85 15.34
C LYS A 149 3.64 21.97 16.61
N TYR A 150 2.52 21.26 16.71
CA TYR A 150 1.67 21.28 17.90
C TYR A 150 2.46 20.89 19.17
N LEU A 151 3.25 19.83 19.10
CA LEU A 151 4.07 19.37 20.23
C LEU A 151 5.21 20.34 20.56
N TYR A 152 5.79 21.00 19.55
CA TYR A 152 6.78 22.05 19.76
C TYR A 152 6.17 23.29 20.43
N ASP A 153 4.99 23.73 19.98
CA ASP A 153 4.31 24.90 20.53
C ASP A 153 3.89 24.68 22.01
N GLU A 154 3.57 23.44 22.41
CA GLU A 154 3.34 23.08 23.82
C GLU A 154 4.63 23.01 24.65
N HIS A 155 5.76 22.65 24.02
CA HIS A 155 7.07 22.48 24.68
C HIS A 155 8.23 23.11 23.87
N PRO A 156 8.45 24.44 23.92
CA PRO A 156 9.38 25.14 23.04
C PRO A 156 10.87 24.75 23.18
N ASP A 157 11.26 24.16 24.30
CA ASP A 157 12.64 23.74 24.61
C ASP A 157 12.86 22.22 24.48
N ILE A 158 11.92 21.50 23.85
CA ILE A 158 12.03 20.05 23.66
C ILE A 158 13.20 19.70 22.73
N GLU A 159 13.91 18.61 22.99
CA GLU A 159 14.91 18.08 22.06
C GLU A 159 14.24 17.46 20.83
N PHE A 160 14.89 17.55 19.66
CA PHE A 160 14.28 17.09 18.40
C PHE A 160 13.95 15.60 18.42
N THR A 161 14.79 14.79 19.08
CA THR A 161 14.57 13.34 19.25
C THR A 161 13.33 13.04 20.09
N VAL A 162 13.12 13.78 21.18
CA VAL A 162 11.98 13.60 22.08
C VAL A 162 10.69 14.02 21.37
N LEU A 163 10.73 15.13 20.64
CA LEU A 163 9.61 15.57 19.80
C LEU A 163 9.27 14.53 18.75
N ALA A 164 10.28 14.02 18.02
CA ALA A 164 10.06 12.99 17.01
C ALA A 164 9.48 11.70 17.60
N LYS A 165 10.00 11.25 18.75
CA LYS A 165 9.46 10.09 19.48
C LYS A 165 7.99 10.28 19.83
N ALA A 166 7.61 11.47 20.31
CA ALA A 166 6.22 11.80 20.61
C ALA A 166 5.33 11.81 19.36
N VAL A 167 5.80 12.40 18.25
CA VAL A 167 5.08 12.36 16.97
C VAL A 167 4.86 10.91 16.52
N ILE A 168 5.92 10.11 16.45
CA ILE A 168 5.90 8.74 15.93
C ILE A 168 5.01 7.81 16.77
N LYS A 169 4.92 8.05 18.08
CA LYS A 169 4.04 7.30 18.99
C LYS A 169 2.55 7.46 18.64
N GLU A 170 2.16 8.64 18.16
CA GLU A 170 0.77 8.93 17.77
C GLU A 170 0.44 8.48 16.34
N LEU A 171 1.44 8.15 15.51
CA LEU A 171 1.22 7.69 14.14
C LEU A 171 0.87 6.21 14.10
N GLN A 172 -0.20 5.87 13.37
CA GLN A 172 -0.54 4.49 13.03
C GLN A 172 -0.42 4.27 11.53
N GLY A 173 -0.04 3.05 11.15
CA GLY A 173 0.10 2.64 9.75
C GLY A 173 1.54 2.24 9.42
N ALA A 174 1.87 2.32 8.12
CA ALA A 174 3.20 2.04 7.61
C ALA A 174 3.77 3.32 7.02
N PHE A 175 4.95 3.74 7.48
CA PHE A 175 5.59 4.98 7.08
C PHE A 175 7.11 4.87 7.09
N GLY A 176 7.75 5.61 6.19
CA GLY A 176 9.15 5.98 6.21
C GLY A 176 9.18 7.49 5.99
N LEU A 177 9.82 8.24 6.88
CA LEU A 177 9.71 9.70 6.86
C LEU A 177 11.02 10.38 7.23
N LEU A 178 11.21 11.58 6.68
CA LEU A 178 12.25 12.52 7.12
C LEU A 178 11.57 13.79 7.63
N ILE A 179 12.03 14.27 8.78
CA ILE A 179 11.58 15.54 9.38
C ILE A 179 12.78 16.48 9.45
N LYS A 180 12.57 17.70 8.94
CA LYS A 180 13.49 18.83 9.03
C LYS A 180 12.78 20.00 9.71
N SER A 181 13.49 20.79 10.49
CA SER A 181 12.93 22.00 11.12
C SER A 181 13.90 23.19 11.04
N VAL A 182 13.36 24.40 11.10
CA VAL A 182 14.15 25.63 11.30
C VAL A 182 14.60 25.82 12.75
N HIS A 183 13.92 25.19 13.71
CA HIS A 183 14.25 25.26 15.14
C HIS A 183 15.46 24.39 15.50
N TYR A 184 15.68 23.33 14.71
CA TYR A 184 16.81 22.39 14.81
C TYR A 184 17.65 22.44 13.53
N PRO A 185 18.45 23.51 13.33
CA PRO A 185 19.19 23.70 12.09
C PRO A 185 20.26 22.61 11.92
N HIS A 186 20.48 22.17 10.69
CA HIS A 186 21.45 21.12 10.32
C HIS A 186 21.11 19.71 10.84
N GLU A 187 19.95 19.53 11.46
CA GLU A 187 19.49 18.25 11.97
C GLU A 187 18.41 17.62 11.07
N VAL A 188 18.41 16.29 11.00
CA VAL A 188 17.35 15.52 10.34
C VAL A 188 16.99 14.32 11.19
N ILE A 189 15.68 14.12 11.38
CA ILE A 189 15.14 12.87 11.93
C ILE A 189 14.67 11.99 10.78
N ALA A 190 15.08 10.72 10.82
CA ALA A 190 14.63 9.68 9.92
C ALA A 190 13.96 8.58 10.74
N ALA A 191 12.73 8.23 10.41
CA ALA A 191 12.01 7.17 11.10
C ALA A 191 11.33 6.23 10.10
N ARG A 192 11.26 4.94 10.46
CA ARG A 192 10.56 3.96 9.64
C ARG A 192 9.74 2.97 10.47
N LYS A 193 8.65 2.53 9.86
CA LYS A 193 7.76 1.46 10.29
C LYS A 193 7.08 0.87 9.05
N GLY A 194 7.56 -0.26 8.54
CA GLY A 194 6.99 -0.93 7.37
C GLY A 194 7.32 -0.33 6.00
N SER A 195 7.93 0.85 5.90
CA SER A 195 8.50 1.37 4.64
C SER A 195 10.04 1.36 4.70
N PRO A 196 10.75 0.92 3.65
CA PRO A 196 12.22 0.92 3.62
C PRO A 196 12.81 2.32 3.78
N LEU A 197 13.89 2.42 4.55
CA LEU A 197 14.72 3.61 4.70
C LEU A 197 16.17 3.18 4.99
N VAL A 198 17.11 3.74 4.23
CA VAL A 198 18.54 3.42 4.28
C VAL A 198 19.36 4.70 4.38
N ILE A 199 20.45 4.65 5.14
CA ILE A 199 21.37 5.77 5.37
C ILE A 199 22.74 5.41 4.79
N GLY A 200 23.18 6.13 3.77
CA GLY A 200 24.53 6.11 3.24
C GLY A 200 25.42 7.10 3.98
N VAL A 201 26.66 6.68 4.24
CA VAL A 201 27.65 7.53 4.91
C VAL A 201 28.89 7.68 4.03
N ARG A 202 29.34 8.93 3.86
CA ARG A 202 30.62 9.25 3.23
C ARG A 202 31.48 10.07 4.19
N THR A 203 32.62 9.50 4.59
CA THR A 203 33.61 10.14 5.46
C THR A 203 34.94 10.28 4.72
N SER A 204 35.68 11.37 4.99
CA SER A 204 37.03 11.58 4.43
C SER A 204 38.08 10.65 5.05
N LYS A 205 37.92 10.31 6.35
CA LYS A 205 38.76 9.35 7.07
C LYS A 205 38.04 8.02 7.24
N LYS A 206 38.81 6.95 7.51
CA LYS A 206 38.26 5.63 7.84
C LYS A 206 37.49 5.69 9.14
N MET A 207 36.27 5.15 9.13
CA MET A 207 35.45 4.96 10.32
C MET A 207 36.12 3.95 11.27
N LYS A 208 35.97 4.17 12.58
CA LYS A 208 36.55 3.30 13.62
C LYS A 208 35.82 1.97 13.76
N VAL A 209 34.50 2.00 13.58
CA VAL A 209 33.59 0.89 13.82
C VAL A 209 32.57 0.85 12.69
N ASP A 210 32.28 -0.35 12.16
CA ASP A 210 31.29 -0.55 11.09
C ASP A 210 29.88 -0.85 11.65
N PHE A 211 29.53 -0.29 12.81
CA PHE A 211 28.21 -0.44 13.40
C PHE A 211 27.80 0.75 14.26
N VAL A 212 26.49 0.93 14.45
CA VAL A 212 25.87 1.97 15.29
C VAL A 212 25.03 1.30 16.37
N ASP A 213 25.21 1.73 17.62
CA ASP A 213 24.46 1.23 18.77
C ASP A 213 23.03 1.78 18.77
N VAL A 214 22.06 0.96 19.19
CA VAL A 214 20.65 1.34 19.33
C VAL A 214 20.37 1.72 20.78
N GLU A 215 19.88 2.94 20.98
CA GLU A 215 19.52 3.48 22.27
C GLU A 215 18.04 3.23 22.59
N TYR A 216 17.77 2.83 23.84
CA TYR A 216 16.41 2.65 24.35
C TYR A 216 16.06 3.77 25.33
N SER A 217 14.81 4.22 25.30
CA SER A 217 14.26 5.08 26.36
C SER A 217 14.25 4.30 27.68
N GLU A 218 15.00 4.73 28.69
CA GLU A 218 14.87 4.18 30.05
C GLU A 218 13.59 4.72 30.70
N ASP A 219 12.53 3.90 30.76
CA ASP A 219 11.43 4.10 31.71
C ASP A 219 11.90 3.62 33.10
N GLY A 220 12.57 4.49 33.85
CA GLY A 220 12.98 4.17 35.22
C GLY A 220 13.64 5.33 35.96
N ALA A 221 13.04 5.76 37.07
CA ALA A 221 13.67 6.67 38.02
C ALA A 221 15.04 6.12 38.47
N LEU A 222 16.10 6.92 38.33
CA LEU A 222 17.44 6.57 38.78
C LEU A 222 17.43 6.14 40.26
N PRO A 223 18.09 5.02 40.63
CA PRO A 223 18.25 4.62 42.03
C PRO A 223 18.97 5.71 42.84
N ALA A 224 18.43 6.04 44.01
CA ALA A 224 18.90 7.10 44.90
C ALA A 224 20.38 6.99 45.35
N GLU A 225 21.08 5.90 45.05
CA GLU A 225 22.50 5.75 45.36
C GLU A 225 23.41 6.63 44.49
N GLN A 226 23.08 6.88 43.21
CA GLN A 226 23.91 7.73 42.34
C GLN A 226 23.74 9.24 42.59
N ALA A 227 22.66 9.65 43.25
CA ALA A 227 22.47 11.04 43.68
C ALA A 227 23.43 11.43 44.82
N SER A 228 23.86 10.47 45.64
CA SER A 228 24.72 10.74 46.80
C SER A 228 26.19 10.98 46.44
N GLN A 229 26.71 10.34 45.39
CA GLN A 229 28.08 10.58 44.91
C GLN A 229 28.22 11.93 44.17
N ASN A 230 27.17 12.39 43.49
CA ASN A 230 27.20 13.67 42.76
C ASN A 230 27.11 14.91 43.67
N VAL A 231 26.55 14.77 44.89
CA VAL A 231 26.56 15.86 45.88
C VAL A 231 27.94 16.06 46.49
N ALA A 232 28.78 15.02 46.55
CA ALA A 232 30.14 15.12 47.08
C ALA A 232 31.09 15.94 46.18
N ILE A 233 30.88 15.91 44.85
CA ILE A 233 31.69 16.67 43.88
C ILE A 233 31.29 18.15 43.84
N LYS A 234 30.06 18.49 44.26
CA LYS A 234 29.54 19.87 44.27
C LYS A 234 30.19 20.76 45.33
N LYS A 235 30.87 20.21 46.34
CA LYS A 235 31.53 20.99 47.41
C LYS A 235 32.97 21.40 47.11
N THR A 236 33.60 20.85 46.07
CA THR A 236 35.02 21.13 45.74
C THR A 236 35.23 22.14 44.61
N ALA A 237 34.17 22.59 43.93
CA ALA A 237 34.26 23.50 42.78
C ALA A 237 33.87 24.95 43.12
N ALA A 238 34.33 25.49 44.25
CA ALA A 238 34.09 26.89 44.63
C ALA A 238 35.13 27.88 44.06
N THR A 239 36.00 27.44 43.15
CA THR A 239 37.04 28.30 42.56
C THR A 239 37.22 27.93 41.10
N LEU A 240 36.48 28.59 40.20
CA LEU A 240 36.85 28.86 38.79
C LEU A 240 35.66 29.57 38.09
N LEU A 241 35.91 30.79 37.62
CA LEU A 241 34.97 31.61 36.85
C LEU A 241 34.91 31.11 35.40
N ALA A 242 33.97 30.21 35.09
CA ALA A 242 33.53 29.93 33.72
C ALA A 242 32.05 29.50 33.75
N PRO A 243 31.21 29.88 32.77
CA PRO A 243 29.85 29.37 32.68
C PRO A 243 29.88 27.85 32.47
N PRO A 244 28.97 27.08 33.10
CA PRO A 244 28.94 25.64 32.94
C PRO A 244 28.60 25.28 31.50
N ASP A 245 29.52 24.58 30.86
CA ASP A 245 29.39 24.07 29.50
C ASP A 245 28.28 23.00 29.46
N LYS A 246 27.21 23.24 28.69
CA LYS A 246 26.07 22.30 28.56
C LYS A 246 26.44 21.00 27.81
N SER A 247 27.66 20.91 27.28
CA SER A 247 28.18 19.77 26.49
C SER A 247 28.43 18.49 27.30
N LEU A 248 28.48 18.55 28.65
CA LEU A 248 28.86 17.42 29.49
C LEU A 248 27.72 16.43 29.85
N LEU A 249 26.50 16.63 29.33
CA LEU A 249 25.34 15.77 29.60
C LEU A 249 25.05 14.69 28.53
N HIS A 250 25.74 14.70 27.38
CA HIS A 250 25.58 13.65 26.36
C HIS A 250 26.45 12.42 26.68
N ARG A 251 25.88 11.42 27.36
CA ARG A 251 26.59 10.17 27.70
C ARG A 251 26.44 9.03 26.67
N SER A 252 25.90 9.29 25.49
CA SER A 252 25.86 8.32 24.39
C SER A 252 26.29 8.98 23.06
N GLN A 253 27.60 9.10 22.89
CA GLN A 253 28.20 9.53 21.63
C GLN A 253 28.38 8.30 20.73
N SER A 254 27.91 8.37 19.49
CA SER A 254 28.11 7.30 18.50
C SER A 254 29.60 7.11 18.21
N ARG A 255 30.16 5.98 18.66
CA ARG A 255 31.60 5.64 18.55
C ARG A 255 32.11 5.58 17.10
N ALA A 256 31.20 5.41 16.14
CA ALA A 256 31.52 5.21 14.73
C ALA A 256 32.09 6.44 14.01
N PHE A 257 31.75 7.67 14.46
CA PHE A 257 32.03 8.92 13.72
C PHE A 257 33.02 9.88 14.40
N LEU A 258 33.66 9.45 15.50
CA LEU A 258 34.65 10.26 16.23
C LEU A 258 36.08 10.09 15.67
N SER A 259 36.84 11.19 15.64
CA SER A 259 38.31 11.17 15.46
C SER A 259 39.04 10.65 16.72
N ASP A 260 40.34 10.39 16.63
CA ASP A 260 41.16 10.00 17.80
C ASP A 260 41.23 11.10 18.88
N ASP A 261 40.91 12.34 18.52
CA ASP A 261 40.96 13.51 19.40
C ASP A 261 39.58 13.98 19.91
N GLY A 262 38.49 13.23 19.63
CA GLY A 262 37.14 13.58 20.09
C GLY A 262 36.44 14.72 19.32
N ILE A 263 37.05 15.21 18.23
CA ILE A 263 36.49 16.29 17.39
C ILE A 263 35.60 15.69 16.29
N PRO A 264 34.41 16.27 16.01
CA PRO A 264 33.54 15.87 14.90
C PRO A 264 34.27 15.93 13.56
N GLN A 265 34.15 14.89 12.74
CA GLN A 265 34.80 14.83 11.44
C GLN A 265 33.88 15.36 10.32
N PRO A 266 34.44 15.93 9.24
CA PRO A 266 33.68 16.24 8.04
C PRO A 266 33.02 14.99 7.47
N VAL A 267 31.70 15.02 7.35
CA VAL A 267 30.87 13.86 6.96
C VAL A 267 29.69 14.29 6.12
N GLU A 268 29.31 13.42 5.19
CA GLU A 268 28.07 13.53 4.42
C GLU A 268 27.19 12.30 4.67
N PHE A 269 25.91 12.55 4.91
CA PHE A 269 24.87 11.54 5.05
C PHE A 269 23.89 11.64 3.89
N PHE A 270 23.53 10.48 3.35
CA PHE A 270 22.57 10.33 2.26
C PHE A 270 21.45 9.42 2.72
N LEU A 271 20.24 9.95 2.91
CA LEU A 271 19.09 9.16 3.30
C LEU A 271 18.27 8.84 2.07
N SER A 272 17.84 7.60 1.92
CA SER A 272 17.01 7.23 0.78
C SER A 272 16.05 6.12 1.16
N SER A 273 14.90 6.05 0.49
CA SER A 273 14.04 4.86 0.52
C SER A 273 14.59 3.70 -0.33
N ASP A 274 15.58 3.95 -1.19
CA ASP A 274 16.25 2.94 -2.02
C ASP A 274 17.76 3.18 -2.12
N PRO A 275 18.60 2.15 -1.96
CA PRO A 275 20.05 2.28 -2.15
C PRO A 275 20.49 2.79 -3.54
N SER A 276 19.67 2.70 -4.59
CA SER A 276 19.99 3.15 -5.94
C SER A 276 20.33 4.64 -6.03
N ALA A 277 19.77 5.46 -5.14
CA ALA A 277 20.07 6.89 -5.07
C ALA A 277 21.36 7.20 -4.28
N ILE A 278 21.88 6.23 -3.52
CA ILE A 278 23.05 6.40 -2.64
C ILE A 278 24.33 5.90 -3.33
N VAL A 279 24.21 4.87 -4.19
CA VAL A 279 25.37 4.14 -4.74
C VAL A 279 26.37 5.00 -5.51
N GLU A 280 25.92 6.11 -6.12
CA GLU A 280 26.80 7.05 -6.82
C GLU A 280 27.66 7.89 -5.87
N HIS A 281 27.25 8.00 -4.60
CA HIS A 281 27.95 8.78 -3.58
C HIS A 281 28.76 7.90 -2.62
N THR A 282 28.22 6.76 -2.19
CA THR A 282 28.88 5.83 -1.26
C THR A 282 28.33 4.41 -1.40
N LYS A 283 29.20 3.42 -1.17
CA LYS A 283 28.80 2.00 -1.05
C LYS A 283 28.51 1.57 0.37
N LYS A 284 28.87 2.38 1.37
CA LYS A 284 28.64 2.09 2.79
C LYS A 284 27.25 2.56 3.20
N VAL A 285 26.39 1.62 3.58
CA VAL A 285 25.01 1.92 3.98
C VAL A 285 24.61 1.21 5.25
N LEU A 286 23.68 1.82 5.98
CA LEU A 286 23.03 1.29 7.15
C LEU A 286 21.53 1.19 6.86
N TYR A 287 20.98 -0.02 6.94
CA TYR A 287 19.54 -0.25 6.83
C TYR A 287 18.90 -0.03 8.19
N LEU A 288 17.93 0.87 8.26
CA LEU A 288 17.09 1.00 9.45
C LEU A 288 16.15 -0.20 9.54
N GLU A 289 15.74 -0.58 10.74
CA GLU A 289 14.67 -1.55 11.01
C GLU A 289 13.36 -0.84 11.40
N ASP A 290 12.26 -1.58 11.49
CA ASP A 290 11.00 -1.02 11.97
C ASP A 290 11.16 -0.47 13.41
N ASP A 291 10.48 0.65 13.67
CA ASP A 291 10.52 1.43 14.91
C ASP A 291 11.89 2.09 15.24
N ASP A 292 12.85 2.04 14.31
CA ASP A 292 14.08 2.83 14.42
C ASP A 292 13.82 4.31 14.13
N ILE A 293 14.38 5.16 14.99
CA ILE A 293 14.40 6.62 14.88
C ILE A 293 15.86 7.05 14.83
N ALA A 294 16.36 7.30 13.63
CA ALA A 294 17.69 7.82 13.39
C ALA A 294 17.68 9.34 13.51
N HIS A 295 18.59 9.87 14.33
CA HIS A 295 18.83 11.29 14.51
C HIS A 295 20.23 11.63 14.02
N ILE A 296 20.29 12.54 13.04
CA ILE A 296 21.54 13.08 12.53
C ILE A 296 21.70 14.49 13.08
N HIS A 297 22.69 14.70 13.93
CA HIS A 297 23.03 15.99 14.54
C HIS A 297 24.54 16.11 14.71
N GLU A 298 25.10 17.31 14.53
CA GLU A 298 26.53 17.60 14.72
C GLU A 298 27.51 16.59 14.07
N GLY A 299 27.16 16.05 12.90
CA GLY A 299 27.97 15.05 12.20
C GLY A 299 27.95 13.64 12.82
N GLN A 300 27.07 13.40 13.79
CA GLN A 300 26.83 12.10 14.42
C GLN A 300 25.51 11.50 13.94
N LEU A 301 25.44 10.17 13.91
CA LEU A 301 24.22 9.41 13.65
C LEU A 301 23.93 8.56 14.88
N ASN A 302 22.82 8.85 15.56
CA ASN A 302 22.33 8.09 16.71
C ASN A 302 21.02 7.39 16.32
N ILE A 303 20.83 6.15 16.76
CA ILE A 303 19.61 5.37 16.48
C ILE A 303 18.90 5.12 17.81
N HIS A 304 17.65 5.53 17.90
CA HIS A 304 16.81 5.33 19.07
C HIS A 304 15.63 4.42 18.75
N ARG A 305 15.14 3.68 19.75
CA ARG A 305 13.91 2.89 19.66
C ARG A 305 13.03 3.12 20.89
N LEU A 306 11.70 3.09 20.68
CA LEU A 306 10.71 3.32 21.74
C LEU A 306 10.55 2.11 22.68
N THR A 307 10.48 0.90 22.13
CA THR A 307 10.28 -0.35 22.86
C THR A 307 11.45 -1.32 22.68
N LYS A 308 11.70 -2.14 23.70
CA LYS A 308 12.66 -3.25 23.62
C LYS A 308 11.88 -4.54 23.40
N ASP A 309 11.83 -5.01 22.17
CA ASP A 309 11.22 -6.30 21.84
C ASP A 309 12.26 -7.43 21.99
N ASP A 310 11.82 -8.56 22.54
CA ASP A 310 12.65 -9.76 22.71
C ASP A 310 12.96 -10.38 21.33
N GLY A 311 14.14 -10.04 20.79
CA GLY A 311 14.66 -10.62 19.54
C GLY A 311 15.39 -9.64 18.62
N THR A 312 15.31 -8.33 18.86
CA THR A 312 15.94 -7.35 17.98
C THR A 312 17.40 -7.06 18.37
N SER A 313 18.28 -6.92 17.38
CA SER A 313 19.70 -6.58 17.60
C SER A 313 19.83 -5.20 18.23
N ASN A 314 20.70 -5.06 19.24
CA ASN A 314 21.05 -3.76 19.85
C ASN A 314 21.99 -2.92 18.98
N VAL A 315 22.35 -3.43 17.80
CA VAL A 315 23.35 -2.84 16.92
C VAL A 315 22.87 -2.92 15.48
N ARG A 316 23.07 -1.84 14.71
CA ARG A 316 22.86 -1.79 13.26
C ARG A 316 24.21 -1.80 12.55
N ALA A 317 24.42 -2.81 11.70
CA ALA A 317 25.66 -2.96 10.95
C ALA A 317 25.69 -2.05 9.71
N ILE A 318 26.84 -1.45 9.44
CA ILE A 318 27.13 -0.74 8.19
C ILE A 318 27.62 -1.78 7.19
N GLN A 319 26.85 -1.96 6.13
CA GLN A 319 27.10 -2.95 5.09
C GLN A 319 27.67 -2.25 3.84
N THR A 320 28.45 -3.00 3.06
CA THR A 320 28.90 -2.54 1.74
C THR A 320 27.97 -3.11 0.68
N ILE A 321 27.32 -2.25 -0.10
CA ILE A 321 26.46 -2.69 -1.21
C ILE A 321 27.35 -3.16 -2.36
N GLU A 322 27.04 -4.33 -2.91
CA GLU A 322 27.70 -4.90 -4.10
C GLU A 322 27.23 -4.27 -5.43
N LEU A 323 26.19 -3.44 -5.38
CA LEU A 323 25.54 -2.82 -6.54
C LEU A 323 26.51 -1.88 -7.26
N GLU A 324 26.58 -2.00 -8.59
CA GLU A 324 27.41 -1.14 -9.42
C GLU A 324 26.56 -0.08 -10.15
N LEU A 325 27.12 1.13 -10.31
CA LEU A 325 26.43 2.23 -10.97
C LEU A 325 25.99 1.87 -12.41
N GLN A 326 26.76 1.03 -13.11
CA GLN A 326 26.45 0.60 -14.48
C GLN A 326 25.15 -0.23 -14.55
N GLU A 327 24.81 -0.96 -13.49
CA GLU A 327 23.60 -1.78 -13.42
C GLU A 327 22.32 -0.93 -13.39
N ILE A 328 22.40 0.30 -12.86
CA ILE A 328 21.27 1.25 -12.78
C ILE A 328 21.27 2.32 -13.89
N MET A 329 22.19 2.23 -14.86
CA MET A 329 22.23 3.12 -16.03
C MET A 329 21.70 2.43 -17.28
N LYS A 330 21.09 3.18 -18.20
CA LYS A 330 20.58 2.64 -19.48
C LYS A 330 21.68 2.13 -20.43
N GLY A 331 22.89 2.69 -20.32
CA GLY A 331 24.02 2.32 -21.17
C GLY A 331 23.76 2.67 -22.64
N LYS A 332 23.78 1.66 -23.52
CA LYS A 332 23.57 1.81 -24.97
C LYS A 332 22.10 1.72 -25.41
N PHE A 333 21.18 1.50 -24.47
CA PHE A 333 19.76 1.29 -24.75
C PHE A 333 18.96 2.57 -24.50
N ASP A 334 17.84 2.73 -25.21
CA ASP A 334 16.96 3.89 -25.06
C ASP A 334 16.11 3.81 -23.78
N HIS A 335 15.79 2.58 -23.38
CA HIS A 335 14.90 2.27 -22.25
C HIS A 335 15.50 1.23 -21.31
N PHE A 336 15.15 1.31 -20.02
CA PHE A 336 15.53 0.29 -19.04
C PHE A 336 14.90 -1.06 -19.37
N MET A 337 13.62 -1.08 -19.76
CA MET A 337 12.97 -2.34 -20.15
C MET A 337 13.72 -3.05 -21.29
N GLN A 338 14.18 -2.28 -22.29
CA GLN A 338 14.96 -2.85 -23.40
C GLN A 338 16.29 -3.43 -22.90
N LYS A 339 17.05 -2.65 -22.10
CA LYS A 339 18.28 -3.12 -21.47
C LYS A 339 18.05 -4.42 -20.72
N GLU A 340 17.03 -4.46 -19.87
CA GLU A 340 16.73 -5.60 -18.99
C GLU A 340 16.29 -6.84 -19.76
N ILE A 341 15.58 -6.70 -20.90
CA ILE A 341 15.29 -7.81 -21.80
C ILE A 341 16.58 -8.39 -22.38
N PHE A 342 17.50 -7.52 -22.82
CA PHE A 342 18.76 -7.91 -23.46
C PHE A 342 19.82 -8.42 -22.47
N GLU A 343 19.70 -8.09 -21.17
CA GLU A 343 20.54 -8.61 -20.08
C GLU A 343 20.08 -9.98 -19.53
N GLN A 344 18.97 -10.52 -20.06
CA GLN A 344 18.48 -11.84 -19.63
C GLN A 344 19.51 -12.96 -19.75
N PRO A 345 20.35 -13.06 -20.82
CA PRO A 345 21.40 -14.07 -20.90
C PRO A 345 22.40 -14.04 -19.74
N GLU A 346 22.76 -12.84 -19.27
CA GLU A 346 23.68 -12.65 -18.14
C GLU A 346 22.99 -12.87 -16.79
N SER A 347 21.78 -12.34 -16.62
CA SER A 347 21.03 -12.46 -15.36
C SER A 347 20.66 -13.90 -14.99
N VAL A 348 20.32 -14.75 -15.95
CA VAL A 348 20.08 -16.18 -15.67
C VAL A 348 21.36 -16.92 -15.28
N VAL A 349 22.51 -16.55 -15.86
CA VAL A 349 23.81 -17.09 -15.45
C VAL A 349 24.15 -16.64 -14.03
N ASN A 350 23.90 -15.38 -13.68
CA ASN A 350 24.09 -14.88 -12.32
C ASN A 350 23.17 -15.57 -11.31
N THR A 351 21.94 -15.90 -11.73
CA THR A 351 21.00 -16.69 -10.92
C THR A 351 21.53 -18.09 -10.64
N MET A 352 22.18 -18.73 -11.61
CA MET A 352 22.73 -20.10 -11.50
C MET A 352 24.14 -20.15 -10.88
N ARG A 353 24.86 -19.03 -10.85
CA ARG A 353 26.27 -18.94 -10.43
C ARG A 353 26.46 -19.50 -9.02
N GLY A 354 27.38 -20.47 -8.89
CA GLY A 354 27.69 -21.13 -7.62
C GLY A 354 26.58 -22.02 -7.06
N ARG A 355 25.48 -22.21 -7.80
CA ARG A 355 24.31 -23.02 -7.39
C ARG A 355 24.09 -24.22 -8.29
N LEU A 356 24.32 -24.07 -9.59
CA LEU A 356 24.23 -25.15 -10.57
C LEU A 356 25.64 -25.67 -10.89
N ASP A 357 25.90 -26.94 -10.57
CA ASP A 357 27.10 -27.66 -10.99
C ASP A 357 26.71 -28.79 -11.93
N VAL A 358 26.85 -28.53 -13.22
CA VAL A 358 26.51 -29.49 -14.29
C VAL A 358 27.49 -30.65 -14.32
N ALA A 359 28.78 -30.40 -14.04
CA ALA A 359 29.82 -31.42 -14.08
C ALA A 359 29.61 -32.48 -13.00
N ASN A 360 29.28 -32.04 -11.79
CA ASN A 360 28.97 -32.92 -10.66
C ASN A 360 27.49 -33.28 -10.54
N LYS A 361 26.65 -32.82 -11.49
CA LYS A 361 25.20 -33.07 -11.52
C LYS A 361 24.48 -32.70 -10.21
N GLN A 362 24.93 -31.61 -9.58
CA GLN A 362 24.42 -31.16 -8.30
C GLN A 362 23.83 -29.74 -8.38
N VAL A 363 22.77 -29.50 -7.61
CA VAL A 363 22.18 -28.18 -7.40
C VAL A 363 22.21 -27.86 -5.91
N THR A 364 22.91 -26.80 -5.54
CA THR A 364 23.05 -26.37 -4.14
C THR A 364 22.49 -24.96 -3.95
N LEU A 365 21.40 -24.86 -3.19
CA LEU A 365 20.82 -23.59 -2.76
C LEU A 365 21.18 -23.34 -1.29
N GLY A 366 22.25 -22.56 -1.08
CA GLY A 366 22.82 -22.32 0.26
C GLY A 366 21.79 -21.84 1.29
N GLY A 367 20.90 -20.91 0.88
CA GLY A 367 19.86 -20.38 1.75
C GLY A 367 18.79 -21.39 2.19
N LEU A 368 18.64 -22.52 1.49
CA LEU A 368 17.65 -23.56 1.81
C LEU A 368 18.26 -24.79 2.50
N ARG A 369 19.60 -24.88 2.58
CA ARG A 369 20.32 -26.10 2.98
C ARG A 369 19.87 -26.64 4.34
N GLN A 370 19.62 -25.76 5.31
CA GLN A 370 19.19 -26.15 6.65
C GLN A 370 17.73 -26.62 6.72
N TYR A 371 16.91 -26.23 5.75
CA TYR A 371 15.46 -26.45 5.77
C TYR A 371 14.98 -27.47 4.73
N ILE A 372 15.84 -27.90 3.80
CA ILE A 372 15.46 -28.79 2.69
C ILE A 372 14.81 -30.10 3.17
N SER A 373 15.30 -30.68 4.27
CA SER A 373 14.75 -31.90 4.87
C SER A 373 13.38 -31.68 5.53
N THR A 374 13.12 -30.48 6.04
CA THR A 374 11.80 -30.08 6.56
C THR A 374 10.83 -29.81 5.43
N ILE A 375 11.26 -29.12 4.37
CA ILE A 375 10.44 -28.88 3.18
C ILE A 375 10.05 -30.21 2.52
N ARG A 376 10.97 -31.18 2.40
CA ARG A 376 10.64 -32.52 1.87
C ARG A 376 9.59 -33.29 2.67
N ARG A 377 9.38 -32.96 3.95
CA ARG A 377 8.37 -33.58 4.83
C ARG A 377 7.03 -32.86 4.80
N CYS A 378 6.93 -31.70 4.14
CA CYS A 378 5.68 -30.97 4.03
C CYS A 378 4.65 -31.76 3.21
N ARG A 379 3.36 -31.54 3.49
CA ARG A 379 2.27 -32.21 2.75
C ARG A 379 1.78 -31.40 1.56
N ARG A 380 2.09 -30.11 1.52
CA ARG A 380 1.66 -29.19 0.47
C ARG A 380 2.60 -27.99 0.41
N ILE A 381 2.87 -27.53 -0.81
CA ILE A 381 3.61 -26.30 -1.06
C ILE A 381 2.63 -25.27 -1.64
N ILE A 382 2.62 -24.07 -1.06
CA ILE A 382 1.74 -22.97 -1.49
C ILE A 382 2.61 -21.83 -2.00
N PHE A 383 2.57 -21.56 -3.30
CA PHE A 383 3.17 -20.37 -3.88
C PHE A 383 2.23 -19.18 -3.73
N ILE A 384 2.73 -18.07 -3.19
CA ILE A 384 1.96 -16.85 -2.94
C ILE A 384 2.72 -15.68 -3.56
N ALA A 385 2.09 -15.00 -4.52
CA ALA A 385 2.70 -13.89 -5.25
C ALA A 385 1.63 -12.98 -5.89
N CYS A 386 2.08 -11.90 -6.54
CA CYS A 386 1.22 -10.98 -7.31
C CYS A 386 1.78 -10.75 -8.72
N GLY A 387 0.89 -10.48 -9.69
CA GLY A 387 1.26 -10.06 -11.06
C GLY A 387 2.20 -11.03 -11.76
N THR A 388 3.26 -10.51 -12.39
CA THR A 388 4.29 -11.30 -13.07
C THR A 388 4.95 -12.36 -12.17
N SER A 389 5.11 -12.10 -10.86
CA SER A 389 5.66 -13.10 -9.93
C SER A 389 4.69 -14.26 -9.66
N TYR A 390 3.37 -14.02 -9.78
CA TYR A 390 2.37 -15.10 -9.75
C TYR A 390 2.43 -15.95 -11.03
N HIS A 391 2.64 -15.34 -12.20
CA HIS A 391 2.83 -16.08 -13.44
C HIS A 391 4.08 -16.97 -13.42
N SER A 392 5.19 -16.52 -12.81
CA SER A 392 6.38 -17.36 -12.69
C SER A 392 6.12 -18.59 -11.81
N CYS A 393 5.32 -18.45 -10.74
CA CYS A 393 4.87 -19.57 -9.92
C CYS A 393 3.99 -20.55 -10.71
N MET A 394 3.06 -20.03 -11.52
CA MET A 394 2.23 -20.88 -12.39
C MET A 394 3.07 -21.62 -13.44
N ALA A 395 4.11 -20.98 -13.98
CA ALA A 395 4.99 -21.57 -14.99
C ALA A 395 5.76 -22.79 -14.46
N VAL A 396 6.19 -22.75 -13.20
CA VAL A 396 6.94 -23.85 -12.58
C VAL A 396 6.07 -24.91 -11.90
N ARG A 397 4.76 -24.65 -11.74
CA ARG A 397 3.84 -25.56 -11.05
C ARG A 397 3.98 -27.02 -11.54
N GLY A 398 3.94 -27.23 -12.86
CA GLY A 398 4.00 -28.57 -13.44
C GLY A 398 5.30 -29.32 -13.15
N VAL A 399 6.46 -28.63 -13.16
CA VAL A 399 7.75 -29.28 -12.85
C VAL A 399 7.91 -29.56 -11.35
N PHE A 400 7.33 -28.73 -10.48
CA PHE A 400 7.28 -29.03 -9.05
C PHE A 400 6.42 -30.26 -8.77
N GLU A 401 5.21 -30.34 -9.34
CA GLU A 401 4.34 -31.52 -9.22
C GLU A 401 5.04 -32.78 -9.76
N GLU A 402 5.74 -32.68 -10.90
CA GLU A 402 6.48 -33.79 -11.52
C GLU A 402 7.65 -34.31 -10.65
N LEU A 403 8.46 -33.39 -10.11
CA LEU A 403 9.71 -33.73 -9.42
C LEU A 403 9.51 -34.05 -7.93
N THR A 404 8.60 -33.32 -7.27
CA THR A 404 8.39 -33.44 -5.81
C THR A 404 7.25 -34.40 -5.47
N GLU A 405 6.27 -34.58 -6.36
CA GLU A 405 5.03 -35.34 -6.09
C GLU A 405 4.28 -34.83 -4.84
N ILE A 406 4.52 -33.57 -4.47
CA ILE A 406 3.81 -32.85 -3.41
C ILE A 406 2.72 -31.99 -4.07
N PRO A 407 1.50 -31.92 -3.51
CA PRO A 407 0.47 -30.97 -3.95
C PRO A 407 0.99 -29.53 -3.97
N ILE A 408 0.88 -28.88 -5.14
CA ILE A 408 1.28 -27.49 -5.34
C ILE A 408 0.04 -26.62 -5.53
N ALA A 409 -0.14 -25.64 -4.64
CA ALA A 409 -1.10 -24.57 -4.80
C ALA A 409 -0.38 -23.30 -5.26
N VAL A 410 -0.99 -22.52 -6.15
CA VAL A 410 -0.48 -21.22 -6.59
C VAL A 410 -1.60 -20.22 -6.40
N GLU A 411 -1.35 -19.21 -5.58
CA GLU A 411 -2.37 -18.29 -5.07
C GLU A 411 -1.96 -16.83 -5.30
N LEU A 412 -2.94 -16.02 -5.68
CA LEU A 412 -2.80 -14.56 -5.70
C LEU A 412 -2.86 -14.05 -4.25
N ALA A 413 -1.86 -13.28 -3.82
CA ALA A 413 -1.74 -12.90 -2.42
C ALA A 413 -2.94 -12.12 -1.87
N SER A 414 -3.58 -11.29 -2.69
CA SER A 414 -4.80 -10.55 -2.32
C SER A 414 -5.98 -11.48 -2.05
N ASP A 415 -6.31 -12.34 -3.01
CA ASP A 415 -7.42 -13.31 -2.88
C ASP A 415 -7.17 -14.33 -1.74
N PHE A 416 -5.91 -14.72 -1.54
CA PHE A 416 -5.51 -15.58 -0.43
C PHE A 416 -5.85 -14.97 0.94
N LEU A 417 -5.61 -13.67 1.10
CA LEU A 417 -5.96 -12.93 2.31
C LEU A 417 -7.46 -12.71 2.45
N ASP A 418 -8.14 -12.33 1.36
CA ASP A 418 -9.58 -12.05 1.36
C ASP A 418 -10.41 -13.28 1.74
N ARG A 419 -9.98 -14.47 1.29
CA ARG A 419 -10.64 -15.75 1.64
C ARG A 419 -10.24 -16.30 3.00
N GLU A 420 -9.27 -15.67 3.67
CA GLU A 420 -8.62 -16.19 4.88
C GLU A 420 -8.25 -17.66 4.69
N ALA A 421 -7.47 -17.93 3.64
CA ALA A 421 -7.20 -19.29 3.17
C ALA A 421 -6.62 -20.19 4.29
N PRO A 422 -7.02 -21.48 4.34
CA PRO A 422 -6.56 -22.40 5.38
C PRO A 422 -5.09 -22.78 5.17
N VAL A 423 -4.27 -22.46 6.16
CA VAL A 423 -2.83 -22.78 6.23
C VAL A 423 -2.57 -23.63 7.48
N PHE A 424 -1.78 -24.68 7.31
CA PHE A 424 -1.42 -25.64 8.35
C PHE A 424 0.09 -25.61 8.62
N ARG A 425 0.49 -26.17 9.76
CA ARG A 425 1.90 -26.22 10.19
C ARG A 425 2.79 -27.08 9.30
N ASP A 426 2.20 -28.04 8.60
CA ASP A 426 2.87 -28.94 7.65
C ASP A 426 2.85 -28.42 6.21
N ASP A 427 2.39 -27.19 5.99
CA ASP A 427 2.53 -26.48 4.71
C ASP A 427 3.90 -25.80 4.62
N THR A 428 4.45 -25.75 3.40
CA THR A 428 5.53 -24.82 3.06
C THR A 428 4.99 -23.71 2.17
N CYS A 429 5.01 -22.48 2.67
CA CYS A 429 4.55 -21.30 1.93
C CYS A 429 5.75 -20.60 1.28
N VAL A 430 5.74 -20.50 -0.06
CA VAL A 430 6.79 -19.87 -0.85
C VAL A 430 6.29 -18.51 -1.34
N PHE A 431 6.97 -17.44 -0.92
CA PHE A 431 6.66 -16.06 -1.28
C PHE A 431 7.61 -15.61 -2.38
N VAL A 432 7.05 -15.29 -3.55
CA VAL A 432 7.84 -14.85 -4.71
C VAL A 432 7.57 -13.37 -4.97
N SER A 433 8.60 -12.54 -4.82
CA SER A 433 8.49 -11.10 -5.02
C SER A 433 9.82 -10.51 -5.47
N GLN A 434 9.83 -9.79 -6.60
CA GLN A 434 11.03 -9.10 -7.07
C GLN A 434 11.53 -8.09 -6.03
N SER A 435 10.64 -7.23 -5.52
CA SER A 435 10.99 -6.17 -4.58
C SER A 435 11.17 -6.65 -3.15
N GLY A 436 10.51 -7.75 -2.78
CA GLY A 436 10.42 -8.22 -1.39
C GLY A 436 9.58 -7.31 -0.47
N GLU A 437 8.86 -6.34 -1.04
CA GLU A 437 8.08 -5.32 -0.32
C GLU A 437 6.61 -5.26 -0.78
N THR A 438 6.17 -6.20 -1.63
CA THR A 438 4.78 -6.24 -2.12
C THR A 438 3.82 -6.41 -0.94
N ALA A 439 2.92 -5.45 -0.72
CA ALA A 439 2.15 -5.37 0.51
C ALA A 439 1.28 -6.62 0.77
N ASP A 440 0.52 -7.07 -0.23
CA ASP A 440 -0.33 -8.26 -0.10
C ASP A 440 0.50 -9.52 0.16
N SER A 441 1.64 -9.68 -0.52
CA SER A 441 2.56 -10.80 -0.27
C SER A 441 3.17 -10.75 1.13
N LEU A 442 3.52 -9.57 1.63
CA LEU A 442 4.07 -9.38 2.97
C LEU A 442 3.03 -9.65 4.06
N MET A 443 1.79 -9.25 3.87
CA MET A 443 0.69 -9.58 4.79
C MET A 443 0.35 -11.06 4.75
N ALA A 444 0.31 -11.68 3.58
CA ALA A 444 0.14 -13.12 3.44
C ALA A 444 1.28 -13.89 4.13
N LEU A 445 2.51 -13.36 4.10
CA LEU A 445 3.63 -13.89 4.86
C LEU A 445 3.39 -13.86 6.36
N ARG A 446 2.99 -12.71 6.91
CA ARG A 446 2.63 -12.58 8.34
C ARG A 446 1.49 -13.54 8.72
N TYR A 447 0.46 -13.63 7.88
CA TYR A 447 -0.67 -14.54 8.06
C TYR A 447 -0.25 -16.03 8.12
N CYS A 448 0.70 -16.44 7.29
CA CYS A 448 1.25 -17.81 7.29
C CYS A 448 2.18 -18.07 8.50
N LEU A 449 2.96 -17.08 8.92
CA LEU A 449 3.83 -17.16 10.10
C LEU A 449 2.99 -17.36 11.38
N GLU A 450 1.89 -16.63 11.54
CA GLU A 450 0.96 -16.79 12.67
C GLU A 450 0.39 -18.21 12.79
N ARG A 451 0.23 -18.90 11.65
CA ARG A 451 -0.27 -20.29 11.59
C ARG A 451 0.83 -21.33 11.72
N GLY A 452 2.08 -20.90 11.82
CA GLY A 452 3.25 -21.76 12.04
C GLY A 452 3.66 -22.57 10.81
N ALA A 453 3.31 -22.14 9.59
CA ALA A 453 3.82 -22.75 8.37
C ALA A 453 5.30 -22.41 8.15
N LEU A 454 6.03 -23.29 7.48
CA LEU A 454 7.39 -22.98 7.06
C LEU A 454 7.34 -21.99 5.90
N THR A 455 8.09 -20.89 5.99
CA THR A 455 8.05 -19.81 4.99
C THR A 455 9.37 -19.67 4.24
N VAL A 456 9.29 -19.60 2.91
CA VAL A 456 10.44 -19.49 2.00
C VAL A 456 10.31 -18.22 1.16
N GLY A 457 11.32 -17.34 1.18
CA GLY A 457 11.34 -16.12 0.37
C GLY A 457 12.17 -16.28 -0.92
N ILE A 458 11.58 -16.04 -2.09
CA ILE A 458 12.29 -15.95 -3.36
C ILE A 458 12.25 -14.48 -3.83
N VAL A 459 13.37 -13.79 -3.64
CA VAL A 459 13.44 -12.32 -3.76
C VAL A 459 14.62 -11.86 -4.60
N ASN A 460 14.57 -10.63 -5.14
CA ASN A 460 15.70 -10.03 -5.85
C ASN A 460 16.41 -8.92 -5.04
N VAL A 461 15.76 -8.40 -4.00
CA VAL A 461 16.32 -7.35 -3.14
C VAL A 461 16.76 -7.94 -1.80
N VAL A 462 18.06 -7.85 -1.52
CA VAL A 462 18.66 -8.27 -0.24
C VAL A 462 18.23 -7.30 0.85
N GLY A 463 17.88 -7.83 2.04
CA GLY A 463 17.44 -7.02 3.17
C GLY A 463 16.01 -6.47 3.05
N SER A 464 15.24 -6.94 2.06
CA SER A 464 13.82 -6.64 1.95
C SER A 464 13.00 -7.30 3.05
N SER A 465 11.81 -6.76 3.36
CA SER A 465 10.92 -7.25 4.42
C SER A 465 10.60 -8.73 4.30
N ILE A 466 10.26 -9.23 3.09
CA ILE A 466 10.02 -10.66 2.86
C ILE A 466 11.29 -11.49 3.11
N SER A 467 12.47 -11.00 2.72
CA SER A 467 13.73 -11.72 2.91
C SER A 467 14.13 -11.86 4.37
N MET A 468 13.81 -10.85 5.20
CA MET A 468 14.15 -10.82 6.62
C MET A 468 13.16 -11.61 7.48
N LEU A 469 11.87 -11.63 7.10
CA LEU A 469 10.81 -12.30 7.87
C LEU A 469 10.63 -13.78 7.53
N THR A 470 11.14 -14.25 6.38
CA THR A 470 11.05 -15.66 6.00
C THR A 470 12.09 -16.50 6.74
N HIS A 471 11.76 -17.78 7.02
CA HIS A 471 12.69 -18.68 7.72
C HIS A 471 13.93 -19.00 6.89
N CYS A 472 13.76 -19.10 5.58
CA CYS A 472 14.82 -19.31 4.62
C CYS A 472 14.44 -18.70 3.26
N GLY A 473 15.40 -18.60 2.34
CA GLY A 473 15.11 -17.99 1.05
C GLY A 473 16.20 -18.16 0.01
N VAL A 474 15.88 -17.71 -1.20
CA VAL A 474 16.76 -17.68 -2.37
C VAL A 474 16.75 -16.27 -2.93
N HIS A 475 17.92 -15.62 -2.92
CA HIS A 475 18.12 -14.39 -3.67
C HIS A 475 18.31 -14.74 -5.15
N ILE A 476 17.42 -14.28 -6.04
CA ILE A 476 17.49 -14.67 -7.45
C ILE A 476 18.72 -14.08 -8.16
N ASN A 477 19.28 -12.97 -7.66
CA ASN A 477 20.50 -12.36 -8.20
C ASN A 477 20.41 -11.97 -9.68
N ALA A 478 19.28 -11.38 -10.09
CA ALA A 478 19.08 -10.87 -11.45
C ALA A 478 19.72 -9.47 -11.68
N GLY A 479 20.30 -8.89 -10.63
CA GLY A 479 20.69 -7.49 -10.58
C GLY A 479 19.49 -6.54 -10.39
N PRO A 480 19.73 -5.24 -10.22
CA PRO A 480 18.66 -4.23 -10.12
C PRO A 480 17.77 -4.22 -11.37
N GLU A 481 16.47 -4.12 -11.16
CA GLU A 481 15.49 -3.96 -12.24
C GLU A 481 14.80 -2.62 -12.01
N ILE A 482 14.90 -1.71 -12.97
CA ILE A 482 14.40 -0.33 -12.93
C ILE A 482 13.11 -0.20 -13.75
N GLY A 483 12.98 -0.92 -14.88
CA GLY A 483 11.78 -0.91 -15.71
C GLY A 483 10.54 -1.28 -14.89
N VAL A 484 9.43 -0.57 -15.07
CA VAL A 484 8.19 -0.83 -14.30
C VAL A 484 7.64 -2.22 -14.59
N ALA A 485 7.62 -2.63 -15.86
CA ALA A 485 7.25 -3.97 -16.27
C ALA A 485 8.40 -4.96 -16.02
N SER A 486 8.17 -5.97 -15.19
CA SER A 486 9.19 -6.98 -14.87
C SER A 486 9.55 -7.86 -16.08
N THR A 487 10.84 -8.14 -16.27
CA THR A 487 11.37 -8.93 -17.39
C THR A 487 12.40 -9.95 -16.90
N LYS A 488 13.63 -9.53 -16.63
CA LYS A 488 14.71 -10.40 -16.13
C LYS A 488 14.42 -11.01 -14.76
N ALA A 489 13.63 -10.34 -13.92
CA ALA A 489 13.22 -10.94 -12.66
C ALA A 489 12.25 -12.12 -12.87
N TYR A 490 11.35 -12.09 -13.87
CA TYR A 490 10.47 -13.23 -14.19
C TYR A 490 11.28 -14.47 -14.59
N THR A 491 12.21 -14.33 -15.54
CA THR A 491 13.04 -15.44 -16.01
C THR A 491 13.98 -15.95 -14.93
N SER A 492 14.55 -15.06 -14.12
CA SER A 492 15.40 -15.44 -12.98
C SER A 492 14.62 -16.12 -11.85
N GLN A 493 13.40 -15.67 -11.54
CA GLN A 493 12.48 -16.34 -10.60
C GLN A 493 12.17 -17.76 -11.07
N PHE A 494 11.83 -17.92 -12.36
CA PHE A 494 11.55 -19.22 -12.96
C PHE A 494 12.78 -20.14 -12.80
N VAL A 495 13.98 -19.70 -13.19
CA VAL A 495 15.21 -20.51 -13.04
C VAL A 495 15.50 -20.87 -11.57
N ALA A 496 15.38 -19.92 -10.64
CA ALA A 496 15.58 -20.15 -9.21
C ALA A 496 14.61 -21.20 -8.66
N MET A 497 13.33 -21.14 -9.07
CA MET A 497 12.33 -22.11 -8.67
C MET A 497 12.55 -23.50 -9.30
N VAL A 498 13.00 -23.58 -10.55
CA VAL A 498 13.38 -24.87 -11.15
C VAL A 498 14.55 -25.50 -10.39
N MET A 499 15.58 -24.72 -10.03
CA MET A 499 16.67 -25.20 -9.18
C MET A 499 16.18 -25.65 -7.80
N PHE A 500 15.16 -24.98 -7.25
CA PHE A 500 14.55 -25.40 -6.00
C PHE A 500 13.86 -26.77 -6.13
N ALA A 501 13.10 -27.01 -7.21
CA ALA A 501 12.51 -28.33 -7.49
C ALA A 501 13.57 -29.42 -7.73
N LEU A 502 14.69 -29.08 -8.39
CA LEU A 502 15.83 -29.98 -8.60
C LEU A 502 16.55 -30.36 -7.29
N SER A 503 16.61 -29.42 -6.33
CA SER A 503 17.17 -29.65 -5.01
C SER A 503 16.23 -30.52 -4.16
N LEU A 504 14.91 -30.31 -4.23
CA LEU A 504 13.94 -31.15 -3.49
C LEU A 504 13.92 -32.61 -3.97
N SER A 505 14.20 -32.86 -5.25
CA SER A 505 14.15 -34.20 -5.86
C SER A 505 15.48 -34.98 -5.86
N GLU A 506 16.52 -34.46 -5.20
CA GLU A 506 17.87 -35.05 -5.21
C GLU A 506 17.94 -36.51 -4.75
N ASP A 507 17.21 -36.88 -3.70
CA ASP A 507 17.26 -38.23 -3.12
C ASP A 507 16.49 -39.28 -3.95
N ARG A 508 15.83 -38.88 -5.05
CA ARG A 508 14.97 -39.78 -5.84
C ARG A 508 15.71 -40.34 -7.05
N ALA A 509 16.20 -41.58 -6.92
CA ALA A 509 16.89 -42.28 -8.01
C ALA A 509 16.06 -42.36 -9.31
N SER A 510 14.74 -42.55 -9.22
CA SER A 510 13.85 -42.62 -10.40
C SER A 510 13.79 -41.33 -11.21
N LYS A 511 14.09 -40.17 -10.59
CA LYS A 511 14.06 -38.85 -11.23
C LYS A 511 15.44 -38.40 -11.71
N GLN A 512 16.51 -39.17 -11.47
CA GLN A 512 17.88 -38.76 -11.78
C GLN A 512 18.06 -38.37 -13.25
N LYS A 513 17.64 -39.21 -14.19
CA LYS A 513 17.74 -38.91 -15.64
C LYS A 513 17.01 -37.62 -16.02
N ARG A 514 15.85 -37.38 -15.42
CA ARG A 514 15.05 -36.17 -15.66
C ARG A 514 15.71 -34.92 -15.07
N ARG A 515 16.33 -35.03 -13.89
CA ARG A 515 17.10 -33.95 -13.27
C ARG A 515 18.30 -33.57 -14.15
N GLU A 516 19.05 -34.56 -14.62
CA GLU A 516 20.20 -34.36 -15.51
C GLU A 516 19.79 -33.65 -16.81
N GLU A 517 18.71 -34.09 -17.45
CA GLU A 517 18.15 -33.44 -18.65
C GLU A 517 17.83 -31.95 -18.40
N ILE A 518 17.16 -31.63 -17.28
CA ILE A 518 16.81 -30.24 -16.93
C ILE A 518 18.08 -29.42 -16.63
N MET A 519 19.07 -29.99 -15.94
CA MET A 519 20.32 -29.31 -15.62
C MET A 519 21.15 -28.99 -16.87
N ASP A 520 21.23 -29.93 -17.81
CA ASP A 520 21.88 -29.72 -19.11
C ASP A 520 21.15 -28.65 -19.92
N GLY A 521 19.81 -28.66 -19.87
CA GLY A 521 18.97 -27.62 -20.47
C GLY A 521 19.25 -26.23 -19.89
N LEU A 522 19.27 -26.09 -18.56
CA LEU A 522 19.56 -24.84 -17.86
C LEU A 522 20.92 -24.25 -18.26
N ALA A 523 21.94 -25.11 -18.45
CA ALA A 523 23.26 -24.68 -18.89
C ALA A 523 23.27 -24.03 -20.28
N GLN A 524 22.33 -24.42 -21.15
CA GLN A 524 22.23 -23.93 -22.53
C GLN A 524 21.32 -22.70 -22.69
N VAL A 525 20.43 -22.43 -21.72
CA VAL A 525 19.42 -21.35 -21.79
C VAL A 525 20.03 -19.99 -22.13
N SER A 526 21.19 -19.63 -21.56
CA SER A 526 21.84 -18.33 -21.83
C SER A 526 22.22 -18.17 -23.32
N GLY A 527 22.73 -19.23 -23.95
CA GLY A 527 23.03 -19.24 -25.38
C GLY A 527 21.77 -19.12 -26.24
N GLN A 528 20.71 -19.83 -25.85
CA GLN A 528 19.42 -19.81 -26.53
C GLN A 528 18.72 -18.44 -26.43
N PHE A 529 18.84 -17.75 -25.28
CA PHE A 529 18.37 -16.37 -25.16
C PHE A 529 19.08 -15.43 -26.14
N LYS A 530 20.41 -15.55 -26.29
CA LYS A 530 21.17 -14.74 -27.25
C LYS A 530 20.76 -14.99 -28.69
N GLU A 531 20.32 -16.21 -29.02
CA GLU A 531 19.78 -16.54 -30.33
C GLU A 531 18.42 -15.84 -30.57
N ILE A 532 17.50 -15.93 -29.60
CA ILE A 532 16.17 -15.32 -29.69
C ILE A 532 16.25 -13.79 -29.74
N LEU A 533 17.17 -13.17 -29.00
CA LEU A 533 17.35 -11.71 -29.01
C LEU A 533 17.77 -11.17 -30.39
N LYS A 534 18.32 -12.00 -31.29
CA LYS A 534 18.58 -11.62 -32.69
C LYS A 534 17.30 -11.37 -33.49
N LEU A 535 16.15 -11.90 -33.03
CA LEU A 535 14.84 -11.69 -33.63
C LEU A 535 14.26 -10.28 -33.33
N ASN A 536 15.01 -9.41 -32.65
CA ASN A 536 14.57 -8.06 -32.32
C ASN A 536 14.10 -7.24 -33.53
N GLU A 537 14.89 -7.17 -34.61
CA GLU A 537 14.50 -6.42 -35.81
C GLU A 537 13.33 -7.09 -36.58
N PRO A 538 13.34 -8.41 -36.83
CA PRO A 538 12.17 -9.10 -37.40
C PRO A 538 10.87 -8.87 -36.61
N ILE A 539 10.94 -8.92 -35.27
CA ILE A 539 9.77 -8.68 -34.40
C ILE A 539 9.29 -7.23 -34.52
N LYS A 540 10.21 -6.27 -34.62
CA LYS A 540 9.86 -4.85 -34.83
C LYS A 540 9.11 -4.63 -36.14
N GLU A 541 9.60 -5.22 -37.23
CA GLU A 541 8.93 -5.15 -38.55
C GLU A 541 7.55 -5.82 -38.52
N MET A 542 7.44 -6.98 -37.87
CA MET A 542 6.18 -7.68 -37.66
C MET A 542 5.19 -6.82 -36.86
N CYS A 543 5.65 -6.17 -35.78
CA CYS A 543 4.83 -5.28 -34.95
C CYS A 543 4.22 -4.14 -35.79
N ALA A 544 5.04 -3.49 -36.62
CA ALA A 544 4.60 -2.41 -37.49
C ALA A 544 3.61 -2.86 -38.57
N LYS A 545 3.73 -4.11 -39.05
CA LYS A 545 2.90 -4.68 -40.12
C LYS A 545 1.52 -5.16 -39.63
N PHE A 546 1.47 -5.89 -38.52
CA PHE A 546 0.26 -6.63 -38.12
C PHE A 546 -0.56 -5.98 -37.01
N PHE A 547 0.07 -5.18 -36.14
CA PHE A 547 -0.59 -4.69 -34.93
C PHE A 547 -0.92 -3.20 -34.95
N LYS A 548 -0.56 -2.50 -36.01
CA LYS A 548 -0.88 -1.07 -36.17
C LYS A 548 -2.39 -0.86 -36.17
N ASN A 549 -2.87 0.09 -35.36
CA ASN A 549 -4.30 0.42 -35.18
C ASN A 549 -5.19 -0.70 -34.60
N GLN A 550 -4.61 -1.77 -34.06
CA GLN A 550 -5.38 -2.82 -33.43
C GLN A 550 -5.83 -2.39 -32.03
N LYS A 551 -7.01 -2.85 -31.60
CA LYS A 551 -7.57 -2.54 -30.27
C LYS A 551 -7.49 -3.71 -29.30
N SER A 552 -7.43 -4.92 -29.81
CA SER A 552 -7.41 -6.14 -29.01
C SER A 552 -6.48 -7.18 -29.61
N LEU A 553 -6.00 -8.09 -28.75
CA LEU A 553 -5.08 -9.17 -29.13
C LEU A 553 -5.36 -10.39 -28.26
N LEU A 554 -5.47 -11.57 -28.87
CA LEU A 554 -5.58 -12.82 -28.13
C LEU A 554 -4.26 -13.60 -28.12
N LEU A 555 -3.85 -14.03 -26.93
CA LEU A 555 -2.68 -14.88 -26.71
C LEU A 555 -3.11 -16.29 -26.31
N LEU A 556 -2.68 -17.31 -27.05
CA LEU A 556 -3.08 -18.68 -26.84
C LEU A 556 -1.91 -19.55 -26.42
N GLY A 557 -2.06 -20.23 -25.29
CA GLY A 557 -1.09 -21.20 -24.77
C GLY A 557 -1.77 -22.38 -24.09
N ARG A 558 -1.05 -23.50 -23.96
CA ARG A 558 -1.53 -24.70 -23.28
C ARG A 558 -0.46 -25.32 -22.40
N GLY A 559 -0.85 -25.97 -21.31
CA GLY A 559 0.10 -26.62 -20.40
C GLY A 559 1.07 -25.61 -19.80
N SER A 560 2.38 -25.91 -19.86
CA SER A 560 3.44 -25.01 -19.38
C SER A 560 3.54 -23.70 -20.17
N GLN A 561 2.91 -23.60 -21.34
CA GLN A 561 2.89 -22.38 -22.15
C GLN A 561 1.71 -21.46 -21.83
N PHE A 562 0.72 -21.90 -21.05
CA PHE A 562 -0.39 -21.03 -20.64
C PHE A 562 0.06 -19.89 -19.71
N PRO A 563 0.91 -20.13 -18.70
CA PRO A 563 1.52 -19.06 -17.91
C PRO A 563 2.36 -18.08 -18.75
N THR A 564 3.07 -18.58 -19.77
CA THR A 564 3.80 -17.73 -20.73
C THR A 564 2.86 -16.80 -21.51
N ALA A 565 1.70 -17.31 -21.93
CA ALA A 565 0.67 -16.51 -22.60
C ALA A 565 0.09 -15.44 -21.65
N LEU A 566 -0.22 -15.81 -20.39
CA LEU A 566 -0.68 -14.87 -19.36
C LEU A 566 0.33 -13.75 -19.11
N GLU A 567 1.62 -14.09 -19.02
CA GLU A 567 2.68 -13.10 -18.85
C GLU A 567 2.80 -12.17 -20.06
N GLY A 568 2.80 -12.71 -21.28
CA GLY A 568 2.81 -11.89 -22.49
C GLY A 568 1.62 -10.94 -22.57
N ALA A 569 0.42 -11.41 -22.22
CA ALA A 569 -0.78 -10.59 -22.21
C ALA A 569 -0.71 -9.49 -21.16
N LEU A 570 -0.14 -9.78 -19.99
CA LEU A 570 0.10 -8.77 -18.96
C LEU A 570 1.10 -7.71 -19.43
N LYS A 571 2.25 -8.10 -20.00
CA LYS A 571 3.24 -7.15 -20.53
C LYS A 571 2.64 -6.23 -21.59
N ILE A 572 1.94 -6.79 -22.57
CA ILE A 572 1.28 -6.00 -23.63
C ILE A 572 0.29 -5.00 -23.01
N LYS A 573 -0.58 -5.45 -22.09
CA LYS A 573 -1.52 -4.55 -21.40
C LYS A 573 -0.84 -3.43 -20.62
N GLU A 574 0.24 -3.75 -19.90
CA GLU A 574 0.93 -2.81 -19.01
C GLU A 574 1.56 -1.64 -19.76
N ILE A 575 2.20 -1.90 -20.91
CA ILE A 575 3.04 -0.88 -21.57
C ILE A 575 2.47 -0.34 -22.88
N SER A 576 1.73 -1.14 -23.66
CA SER A 576 1.12 -0.67 -24.91
C SER A 576 -0.35 -0.25 -24.75
N TYR A 577 -0.97 -0.58 -23.61
CA TYR A 577 -2.41 -0.37 -23.33
C TYR A 577 -3.36 -1.05 -24.32
N LEU A 578 -2.83 -1.94 -25.17
CA LEU A 578 -3.63 -2.78 -26.04
C LEU A 578 -4.38 -3.79 -25.17
N HIS A 579 -5.68 -3.97 -25.42
CA HIS A 579 -6.45 -4.96 -24.68
C HIS A 579 -5.99 -6.37 -25.09
N CYS A 580 -5.12 -6.96 -24.28
CA CYS A 580 -4.59 -8.27 -24.52
C CYS A 580 -5.09 -9.29 -23.48
N GLU A 581 -5.70 -10.36 -23.98
CA GLU A 581 -6.21 -11.44 -23.15
C GLU A 581 -5.50 -12.75 -23.51
N ALA A 582 -5.10 -13.48 -22.48
CA ALA A 582 -4.53 -14.81 -22.65
C ALA A 582 -5.56 -15.87 -22.33
N VAL A 583 -5.72 -16.83 -23.24
CA VAL A 583 -6.71 -17.89 -23.13
C VAL A 583 -6.03 -19.24 -23.28
N MET A 584 -6.43 -20.18 -22.43
CA MET A 584 -5.95 -21.55 -22.53
C MET A 584 -6.51 -22.17 -23.82
N SER A 585 -5.64 -22.69 -24.70
CA SER A 585 -6.09 -23.17 -26.02
C SER A 585 -7.12 -24.31 -25.96
N GLY A 586 -7.24 -25.01 -24.84
CA GLY A 586 -8.29 -26.00 -24.59
C GLY A 586 -9.69 -25.39 -24.42
N GLU A 587 -9.76 -24.17 -23.91
CA GLU A 587 -11.01 -23.47 -23.58
C GLU A 587 -11.63 -22.71 -24.75
N LEU A 588 -10.94 -22.68 -25.92
CA LEU A 588 -11.43 -21.97 -27.10
C LEU A 588 -12.88 -22.33 -27.43
N LYS A 589 -13.21 -23.63 -27.49
CA LYS A 589 -14.55 -24.12 -27.85
C LYS A 589 -15.63 -23.77 -26.82
N HIS A 590 -15.26 -23.34 -25.63
CA HIS A 590 -16.18 -23.04 -24.53
C HIS A 590 -16.60 -21.56 -24.50
N GLY A 591 -16.26 -20.78 -25.54
CA GLY A 591 -16.85 -19.46 -25.80
C GLY A 591 -15.93 -18.51 -26.57
N VAL A 592 -14.64 -18.50 -26.24
CA VAL A 592 -13.65 -17.54 -26.78
C VAL A 592 -13.52 -17.63 -28.30
N LEU A 593 -13.72 -18.81 -28.87
CA LEU A 593 -13.65 -19.05 -30.30
C LEU A 593 -14.70 -18.26 -31.12
N ALA A 594 -15.73 -17.72 -30.47
CA ALA A 594 -16.69 -16.80 -31.09
C ALA A 594 -16.09 -15.42 -31.41
N LEU A 595 -14.99 -15.05 -30.76
CA LEU A 595 -14.27 -13.79 -31.01
C LEU A 595 -13.34 -13.89 -32.23
N VAL A 596 -13.01 -15.10 -32.68
CA VAL A 596 -12.04 -15.32 -33.76
C VAL A 596 -12.65 -14.95 -35.11
N ASP A 597 -12.06 -13.95 -35.75
CA ASP A 597 -12.35 -13.53 -37.12
C ASP A 597 -11.05 -13.22 -37.89
N GLU A 598 -11.16 -12.66 -39.10
CA GLU A 598 -10.01 -12.31 -39.94
C GLU A 598 -9.24 -11.06 -39.44
N ASN A 599 -9.85 -10.24 -38.56
CA ASN A 599 -9.32 -8.95 -38.13
C ASN A 599 -8.60 -9.04 -36.78
N LEU A 600 -9.05 -9.93 -35.90
CA LEU A 600 -8.52 -10.10 -34.56
C LEU A 600 -7.11 -10.70 -34.61
N PRO A 601 -6.08 -9.96 -34.14
CA PRO A 601 -4.73 -10.49 -34.04
C PRO A 601 -4.67 -11.59 -32.98
N ILE A 602 -4.13 -12.74 -33.36
CA ILE A 602 -3.97 -13.90 -32.48
C ILE A 602 -2.50 -14.29 -32.48
N ILE A 603 -1.90 -14.44 -31.30
CA ILE A 603 -0.58 -15.04 -31.13
C ILE A 603 -0.76 -16.40 -30.46
N MET A 604 -0.21 -17.46 -31.04
CA MET A 604 -0.28 -18.81 -30.48
C MET A 604 1.11 -19.37 -30.19
N ILE A 605 1.27 -19.99 -29.02
CA ILE A 605 2.52 -20.66 -28.62
C ILE A 605 2.40 -22.16 -28.93
N LEU A 606 3.10 -22.63 -29.97
CA LEU A 606 3.10 -24.03 -30.43
C LEU A 606 4.53 -24.57 -30.58
N THR A 607 5.22 -24.73 -29.46
CA THR A 607 6.50 -25.44 -29.40
C THR A 607 6.32 -26.94 -29.21
N ARG A 608 7.28 -27.75 -29.66
CA ARG A 608 7.26 -29.22 -29.64
C ARG A 608 7.43 -29.77 -28.22
N ASP A 609 6.30 -30.15 -27.62
CA ASP A 609 6.22 -30.86 -26.34
C ASP A 609 5.29 -32.10 -26.44
N LYS A 610 4.99 -32.74 -25.31
CA LYS A 610 4.10 -33.91 -25.24
C LYS A 610 2.64 -33.60 -25.60
N ILE A 611 2.22 -32.34 -25.55
CA ILE A 611 0.84 -31.88 -25.79
C ILE A 611 0.68 -31.17 -27.14
N PHE A 612 1.73 -31.10 -27.96
CA PHE A 612 1.77 -30.43 -29.26
C PHE A 612 0.58 -30.77 -30.15
N THR A 613 0.21 -32.04 -30.29
CA THR A 613 -0.94 -32.47 -31.11
C THR A 613 -2.25 -31.81 -30.67
N LYS A 614 -2.43 -31.60 -29.35
CA LYS A 614 -3.62 -30.94 -28.81
C LYS A 614 -3.60 -29.43 -29.08
N SER A 615 -2.43 -28.80 -29.10
CA SER A 615 -2.26 -27.39 -29.45
C SER A 615 -2.42 -27.16 -30.95
N LEU A 616 -1.94 -28.09 -31.79
CA LEU A 616 -2.14 -28.08 -33.24
C LEU A 616 -3.63 -28.15 -33.61
N ASN A 617 -4.41 -28.98 -32.90
CA ASN A 617 -5.86 -29.01 -33.07
C ASN A 617 -6.53 -27.67 -32.77
N ALA A 618 -6.00 -26.89 -31.81
CA ALA A 618 -6.51 -25.55 -31.51
C ALA A 618 -6.13 -24.56 -32.62
N TYR A 619 -4.90 -24.63 -33.14
CA TYR A 619 -4.47 -23.85 -34.29
C TYR A 619 -5.37 -24.09 -35.51
N GLN A 620 -5.65 -25.35 -35.85
CA GLN A 620 -6.56 -25.69 -36.95
C GLN A 620 -7.98 -25.12 -36.74
N GLN A 621 -8.46 -25.03 -35.50
CA GLN A 621 -9.77 -24.44 -35.20
C GLN A 621 -9.82 -22.93 -35.42
N VAL A 622 -8.72 -22.24 -35.17
CA VAL A 622 -8.57 -20.79 -35.43
C VAL A 622 -8.53 -20.56 -36.94
N ILE A 623 -7.69 -21.30 -37.67
CA ILE A 623 -7.58 -21.22 -39.13
C ILE A 623 -8.93 -21.52 -39.82
N ALA A 624 -9.66 -22.53 -39.36
CA ALA A 624 -10.96 -22.90 -39.91
C ALA A 624 -12.04 -21.81 -39.78
N ARG A 625 -11.80 -20.76 -38.98
CA ARG A 625 -12.70 -19.61 -38.78
C ARG A 625 -12.17 -18.32 -39.41
N GLY A 626 -11.16 -18.42 -40.28
CA GLY A 626 -10.56 -17.28 -40.96
C GLY A 626 -9.51 -16.53 -40.13
N GLY A 627 -9.25 -16.96 -38.89
CA GLY A 627 -8.20 -16.37 -38.06
C GLY A 627 -6.82 -16.54 -38.68
N ARG A 628 -5.98 -15.50 -38.60
CA ARG A 628 -4.60 -15.50 -39.10
C ARG A 628 -3.61 -15.38 -37.94
N PRO A 629 -3.32 -16.48 -37.23
CA PRO A 629 -2.47 -16.43 -36.06
C PRO A 629 -1.00 -16.22 -36.42
N ILE A 630 -0.28 -15.50 -35.57
CA ILE A 630 1.18 -15.50 -35.51
C ILE A 630 1.58 -16.65 -34.59
N VAL A 631 2.47 -17.53 -35.03
CA VAL A 631 2.83 -18.74 -34.28
C VAL A 631 4.26 -18.68 -33.79
N ILE A 632 4.45 -18.83 -32.47
CA ILE A 632 5.75 -19.09 -31.85
C ILE A 632 6.00 -20.60 -31.91
N CYS A 633 6.93 -21.04 -32.76
CA CYS A 633 7.24 -22.46 -33.00
C CYS A 633 8.73 -22.73 -32.94
N ASN A 634 9.13 -24.01 -33.00
CA ASN A 634 10.55 -24.34 -33.10
C ASN A 634 11.09 -24.10 -34.52
N HIS A 635 12.41 -23.97 -34.65
CA HIS A 635 13.07 -23.87 -35.96
C HIS A 635 12.70 -25.02 -36.89
N ASP A 636 12.47 -24.67 -38.16
CA ASP A 636 12.20 -25.60 -39.26
C ASP A 636 11.03 -26.56 -38.99
N ASP A 637 10.01 -26.14 -38.23
CA ASP A 637 8.84 -26.97 -37.97
C ASP A 637 7.98 -27.10 -39.26
N PRO A 638 7.80 -28.33 -39.81
CA PRO A 638 7.17 -28.54 -41.12
C PRO A 638 5.67 -28.21 -41.14
N GLU A 639 5.04 -28.11 -39.97
CA GLU A 639 3.58 -27.98 -39.88
C GLU A 639 3.06 -26.57 -40.13
N PHE A 640 3.96 -25.57 -40.09
CA PHE A 640 3.63 -24.17 -40.28
C PHE A 640 4.22 -23.66 -41.60
N SER A 641 3.36 -23.52 -42.62
CA SER A 641 3.77 -22.96 -43.92
C SER A 641 3.73 -21.43 -43.91
N THR A 642 4.76 -20.78 -44.48
CA THR A 642 4.87 -19.31 -44.57
C THR A 642 3.76 -18.66 -45.40
N ALA A 643 3.04 -19.44 -46.22
CA ALA A 643 1.94 -18.95 -47.04
C ALA A 643 0.67 -18.64 -46.25
N GLN A 644 0.48 -19.27 -45.07
CA GLN A 644 -0.75 -19.17 -44.28
C GLN A 644 -0.55 -18.46 -42.94
N THR A 645 0.67 -18.50 -42.39
CA THR A 645 0.93 -18.11 -40.99
C THR A 645 2.29 -17.45 -40.87
N GLU A 646 2.34 -16.34 -40.14
CA GLU A 646 3.59 -15.66 -39.76
C GLU A 646 4.23 -16.42 -38.58
N LYS A 647 5.56 -16.62 -38.64
CA LYS A 647 6.27 -17.49 -37.69
C LYS A 647 7.29 -16.70 -36.86
N ILE A 648 7.38 -17.03 -35.58
CA ILE A 648 8.48 -16.65 -34.70
C ILE A 648 9.18 -17.93 -34.28
N GLU A 649 10.34 -18.19 -34.84
CA GLU A 649 11.07 -19.44 -34.65
C GLU A 649 12.03 -19.33 -33.46
N VAL A 650 11.89 -20.23 -32.49
CA VAL A 650 12.70 -20.27 -31.27
C VAL A 650 13.40 -21.62 -31.11
N PRO A 651 14.58 -21.68 -30.47
CA PRO A 651 15.28 -22.94 -30.26
C PRO A 651 14.47 -23.91 -29.38
N LYS A 652 14.67 -25.20 -29.62
CA LYS A 652 14.08 -26.28 -28.82
C LYS A 652 14.92 -26.50 -27.56
N THR A 653 14.27 -26.59 -26.41
CA THR A 653 14.88 -26.97 -25.14
C THR A 653 14.04 -28.01 -24.41
N VAL A 654 14.37 -28.28 -23.15
CA VAL A 654 13.59 -29.15 -22.28
C VAL A 654 12.19 -28.57 -22.09
N ASP A 655 11.15 -29.40 -22.14
CA ASP A 655 9.74 -29.00 -22.10
C ASP A 655 9.36 -28.07 -20.94
N CYS A 656 9.89 -28.30 -19.74
CA CYS A 656 9.64 -27.44 -18.58
C CYS A 656 10.42 -26.10 -18.62
N LEU A 657 11.45 -25.98 -19.45
CA LEU A 657 12.24 -24.76 -19.64
C LEU A 657 11.80 -23.95 -20.86
N GLN A 658 11.04 -24.54 -21.79
CA GLN A 658 10.65 -23.89 -23.05
C GLN A 658 9.87 -22.58 -22.82
N GLY A 659 9.13 -22.45 -21.71
CA GLY A 659 8.47 -21.20 -21.33
C GLY A 659 9.43 -20.02 -21.11
N LEU A 660 10.68 -20.28 -20.69
CA LEU A 660 11.73 -19.26 -20.56
C LEU A 660 12.11 -18.66 -21.92
N LEU A 661 12.13 -19.49 -22.97
CA LEU A 661 12.44 -19.06 -24.33
C LEU A 661 11.27 -18.30 -24.95
N ASN A 662 10.07 -18.86 -24.80
CA ASN A 662 8.86 -18.37 -25.47
C ASN A 662 8.36 -17.02 -24.92
N VAL A 663 8.78 -16.61 -23.72
CA VAL A 663 8.40 -15.30 -23.15
C VAL A 663 9.20 -14.14 -23.76
N ILE A 664 10.44 -14.37 -24.22
CA ILE A 664 11.31 -13.29 -24.73
C ILE A 664 10.71 -12.63 -25.98
N PRO A 665 10.21 -13.36 -26.98
CA PRO A 665 9.53 -12.73 -28.11
C PRO A 665 8.32 -11.90 -27.68
N LEU A 666 7.56 -12.34 -26.67
CA LEU A 666 6.40 -11.60 -26.16
C LEU A 666 6.81 -10.31 -25.45
N GLN A 667 7.93 -10.32 -24.71
CA GLN A 667 8.52 -9.11 -24.14
C GLN A 667 8.97 -8.13 -25.24
N LEU A 668 9.64 -8.62 -26.29
CA LEU A 668 10.05 -7.80 -27.43
C LEU A 668 8.84 -7.23 -28.20
N ILE A 669 7.80 -8.04 -28.42
CA ILE A 669 6.54 -7.59 -29.03
C ILE A 669 5.94 -6.47 -28.18
N SER A 670 5.81 -6.68 -26.86
CA SER A 670 5.24 -5.66 -25.98
C SER A 670 6.02 -4.33 -26.04
N TYR A 671 7.36 -4.40 -26.07
CA TYR A 671 8.22 -3.24 -26.20
C TYR A 671 7.99 -2.49 -27.52
N TRP A 672 8.03 -3.20 -28.65
CA TRP A 672 7.89 -2.58 -29.97
C TRP A 672 6.47 -2.08 -30.25
N LEU A 673 5.44 -2.70 -29.68
CA LEU A 673 4.08 -2.18 -29.73
C LEU A 673 3.98 -0.82 -29.01
N ALA A 674 4.54 -0.71 -27.81
CA ALA A 674 4.51 0.55 -27.06
C ALA A 674 5.33 1.65 -27.73
N VAL A 675 6.54 1.33 -28.21
CA VAL A 675 7.39 2.28 -28.95
C VAL A 675 6.72 2.71 -30.26
N GLY A 676 6.04 1.80 -30.96
CA GLY A 676 5.31 2.09 -32.19
C GLY A 676 4.17 3.09 -31.99
N GLU A 677 3.55 3.10 -30.82
CA GLU A 677 2.50 4.06 -30.40
C GLU A 677 3.07 5.34 -29.75
N GLY A 678 4.40 5.49 -29.68
CA GLY A 678 5.05 6.64 -29.05
C GLY A 678 4.92 6.68 -27.53
N LEU A 679 4.64 5.54 -26.89
CA LEU A 679 4.49 5.42 -25.44
C LEU A 679 5.84 5.23 -24.76
N ASN A 680 5.94 5.69 -23.52
CA ASN A 680 7.14 5.49 -22.71
C ASN A 680 7.07 4.16 -21.95
N VAL A 681 7.86 3.18 -22.39
CA VAL A 681 7.86 1.83 -21.81
C VAL A 681 8.38 1.75 -20.37
N ASP A 682 9.24 2.69 -19.97
CA ASP A 682 9.79 2.71 -18.60
C ASP A 682 8.79 3.33 -17.61
N PHE A 683 7.80 4.08 -18.09
CA PHE A 683 6.84 4.84 -17.30
C PHE A 683 5.38 4.66 -17.78
N PRO A 684 4.81 3.44 -17.66
CA PRO A 684 3.43 3.18 -18.03
C PRO A 684 2.44 3.95 -17.15
N ARG A 685 1.42 4.58 -17.72
CA ARG A 685 0.45 5.40 -16.98
C ARG A 685 -0.23 4.60 -15.86
N ASN A 686 -0.56 5.29 -14.76
CA ASN A 686 -1.28 4.77 -13.58
C ASN A 686 -0.57 3.67 -12.78
N LEU A 687 0.64 3.27 -13.17
CA LEU A 687 1.38 2.18 -12.53
C LEU A 687 2.69 2.70 -11.94
N ALA A 688 3.18 1.98 -10.94
CA ALA A 688 4.53 2.14 -10.40
C ALA A 688 5.13 0.75 -10.22
N LYS A 689 6.47 0.64 -10.22
CA LYS A 689 7.16 -0.65 -10.21
C LYS A 689 6.76 -1.57 -9.03
N SER A 690 6.54 -1.01 -7.85
CA SER A 690 6.22 -1.79 -6.64
C SER A 690 4.98 -1.26 -5.92
N VAL A 691 4.03 -2.17 -5.67
CA VAL A 691 2.83 -1.93 -4.86
C VAL A 691 3.14 -2.30 -3.41
N THR A 692 3.50 -1.30 -2.61
CA THR A 692 4.00 -1.49 -1.24
C THR A 692 3.08 -0.91 -0.18
N LEU A 693 1.91 -0.43 -0.59
CA LEU A 693 0.90 0.11 0.29
C LEU A 693 -0.37 -0.71 0.13
N HIS A 694 -0.90 -1.20 1.24
CA HIS A 694 -2.22 -1.81 1.29
C HIS A 694 -3.17 -0.84 1.99
N ILE A 695 -4.33 -0.61 1.38
CA ILE A 695 -5.42 0.10 2.07
C ILE A 695 -6.07 -0.95 2.96
N HIS A 696 -5.74 -0.96 4.26
CA HIS A 696 -6.47 -1.76 5.23
C HIS A 696 -7.94 -1.33 5.25
N ARG A 697 -8.80 -2.07 4.56
CA ARG A 697 -10.26 -2.07 4.76
C ARG A 697 -10.63 -3.12 5.82
N LYS A 698 -10.01 -3.08 7.00
CA LYS A 698 -10.54 -3.79 8.18
C LYS A 698 -11.02 -2.74 9.18
N GLY A 699 -12.29 -2.39 9.01
CA GLY A 699 -13.05 -1.48 9.86
C GLY A 699 -14.35 -1.16 9.15
N PHE A 700 -15.47 -1.62 9.70
CA PHE A 700 -16.80 -1.22 9.23
C PHE A 700 -16.81 0.30 9.07
N TYR A 701 -17.05 0.77 7.85
CA TYR A 701 -17.12 2.19 7.51
C TYR A 701 -18.27 2.83 8.30
N CYS A 702 -17.99 3.38 9.48
CA CYS A 702 -18.86 4.39 10.07
C CYS A 702 -18.46 5.73 9.44
N HIS A 703 -19.05 6.09 8.29
CA HIS A 703 -19.08 7.49 7.91
C HIS A 703 -19.67 8.27 9.10
N TYR A 704 -19.01 9.33 9.56
CA TYR A 704 -19.67 10.30 10.43
C TYR A 704 -20.67 11.05 9.55
N ILE A 705 -21.90 10.55 9.52
CA ILE A 705 -23.00 11.16 8.79
C ILE A 705 -23.49 12.34 9.63
N ILE A 706 -23.43 13.54 9.06
CA ILE A 706 -23.88 14.77 9.73
C ILE A 706 -25.40 14.90 9.54
N GLY A 707 -26.17 14.61 10.58
CA GLY A 707 -27.64 14.68 10.63
C GLY A 707 -28.21 16.03 11.06
N SER A 708 -27.42 17.11 11.04
CA SER A 708 -27.86 18.43 11.48
C SER A 708 -29.12 18.90 10.75
N GLY A 709 -30.16 19.20 11.53
CA GLY A 709 -31.45 19.69 11.04
C GLY A 709 -32.42 18.61 10.54
N LEU A 710 -32.16 17.32 10.77
CA LEU A 710 -33.15 16.24 10.62
C LEU A 710 -34.11 16.19 11.81
N ARG A 711 -35.38 15.83 11.59
CA ARG A 711 -36.36 15.53 12.64
C ARG A 711 -36.68 14.04 12.67
N ILE A 712 -36.42 13.36 13.78
CA ILE A 712 -36.52 11.90 13.89
C ILE A 712 -37.44 11.50 15.05
N ALA A 713 -38.34 10.56 14.80
CA ALA A 713 -39.18 9.97 15.85
C ALA A 713 -38.68 8.57 16.25
N ILE A 714 -38.75 8.23 17.53
CA ILE A 714 -38.53 6.88 18.07
C ILE A 714 -39.86 6.42 18.67
N VAL A 715 -40.46 5.38 18.09
CA VAL A 715 -41.69 4.78 18.59
C VAL A 715 -41.33 3.43 19.18
N HIS A 716 -41.62 3.20 20.46
CA HIS A 716 -41.18 1.98 21.14
C HIS A 716 -42.30 1.25 21.89
N ALA A 717 -42.18 -0.08 21.96
CA ALA A 717 -43.04 -0.90 22.81
C ALA A 717 -42.71 -0.73 24.31
N ARG A 718 -43.69 -0.94 25.19
CA ARG A 718 -43.50 -0.96 26.66
C ARG A 718 -43.28 -2.36 27.23
N TRP A 719 -43.48 -3.40 26.44
CA TRP A 719 -43.14 -4.77 26.85
C TRP A 719 -41.64 -5.01 26.66
N ASN A 720 -40.98 -5.64 27.64
CA ASN A 720 -39.53 -5.87 27.69
C ASN A 720 -38.68 -4.59 27.85
N MET A 721 -39.13 -3.63 28.67
CA MET A 721 -38.40 -2.38 28.97
C MET A 721 -36.92 -2.57 29.37
N PRO A 722 -36.52 -3.59 30.16
CA PRO A 722 -35.10 -3.80 30.49
C PRO A 722 -34.19 -3.97 29.27
N ILE A 723 -34.72 -4.42 28.14
CA ILE A 723 -34.02 -4.55 26.86
C ILE A 723 -34.24 -3.29 26.00
N ILE A 724 -35.46 -2.75 25.98
CA ILE A 724 -35.84 -1.61 25.13
C ILE A 724 -35.19 -0.30 25.56
N GLU A 725 -35.10 -0.01 26.85
CA GLU A 725 -34.57 1.27 27.36
C GLU A 725 -33.09 1.50 26.97
N PRO A 726 -32.18 0.51 27.08
CA PRO A 726 -30.82 0.64 26.54
C PRO A 726 -30.78 0.83 25.02
N LEU A 727 -31.69 0.20 24.27
CA LEU A 727 -31.75 0.35 22.81
C LEU A 727 -32.20 1.77 22.40
N ILE A 728 -33.20 2.33 23.09
CA ILE A 728 -33.62 3.72 22.87
C ILE A 728 -32.48 4.68 23.23
N THR A 729 -31.80 4.42 24.36
CA THR A 729 -30.66 5.23 24.80
C THR A 729 -29.51 5.18 23.78
N GLY A 730 -29.21 4.00 23.23
CA GLY A 730 -28.22 3.83 22.16
C GLY A 730 -28.60 4.59 20.89
N ALA A 731 -29.86 4.48 20.45
CA ALA A 731 -30.36 5.21 19.29
C ALA A 731 -30.27 6.72 19.50
N LYS A 732 -30.79 7.25 20.62
CA LYS A 732 -30.76 8.68 20.94
C LYS A 732 -29.33 9.21 21.02
N LYS A 733 -28.44 8.50 21.72
CA LYS A 733 -27.00 8.84 21.80
C LYS A 733 -26.37 8.96 20.42
N LYS A 734 -26.71 8.05 19.50
CA LYS A 734 -26.15 8.10 18.14
C LYS A 734 -26.74 9.24 17.30
N LEU A 735 -28.02 9.53 17.43
CA LEU A 735 -28.66 10.70 16.78
C LEU A 735 -28.01 12.02 17.23
N LEU A 736 -27.79 12.18 18.53
CA LEU A 736 -27.10 13.35 19.08
C LEU A 736 -25.64 13.44 18.60
N ALA A 737 -24.92 12.32 18.57
CA ALA A 737 -23.55 12.26 18.05
C ALA A 737 -23.46 12.58 16.54
N ALA A 738 -24.53 12.33 15.78
CA ALA A 738 -24.65 12.72 14.39
C ALA A 738 -25.03 14.19 14.19
N GLY A 739 -25.32 14.94 15.27
CA GLY A 739 -25.67 16.36 15.20
C GLY A 739 -27.16 16.66 15.05
N VAL A 740 -28.05 15.68 15.26
CA VAL A 740 -29.49 15.93 15.38
C VAL A 740 -29.76 16.65 16.70
N ALA A 741 -30.49 17.76 16.68
CA ALA A 741 -30.80 18.52 17.89
C ALA A 741 -31.75 17.73 18.82
N ASP A 742 -31.60 17.86 20.13
CA ASP A 742 -32.43 17.12 21.09
C ASP A 742 -33.93 17.47 20.94
N GLU A 743 -34.24 18.74 20.60
CA GLU A 743 -35.60 19.21 20.32
C GLU A 743 -36.23 18.58 19.05
N ASP A 744 -35.40 18.06 18.15
CA ASP A 744 -35.82 17.41 16.90
C ASP A 744 -36.00 15.89 17.05
N ILE A 745 -35.75 15.33 18.25
CA ILE A 745 -35.93 13.91 18.57
C ILE A 745 -37.21 13.74 19.39
N THR A 746 -38.22 13.08 18.82
CA THR A 746 -39.48 12.77 19.52
C THR A 746 -39.51 11.31 19.92
N ILE A 747 -39.82 10.98 21.18
CA ILE A 747 -39.91 9.60 21.66
C ILE A 747 -41.33 9.32 22.15
N GLU A 748 -41.98 8.31 21.58
CA GLU A 748 -43.35 7.92 21.89
C GLU A 748 -43.45 6.42 22.19
N SER A 749 -44.39 6.04 23.06
CA SER A 749 -44.51 4.65 23.51
C SER A 749 -45.86 4.02 23.13
N VAL A 750 -45.85 2.71 22.86
CA VAL A 750 -47.04 1.88 22.61
C VAL A 750 -47.11 0.69 23.57
N PRO A 751 -48.31 0.11 23.81
CA PRO A 751 -48.46 -1.03 24.70
C PRO A 751 -47.53 -2.21 24.38
N GLY A 752 -47.52 -2.71 23.14
CA GLY A 752 -46.67 -3.81 22.71
C GLY A 752 -46.14 -3.64 21.28
N SER A 753 -45.34 -4.60 20.83
CA SER A 753 -44.73 -4.55 19.48
C SER A 753 -45.78 -4.62 18.36
N TYR A 754 -46.95 -5.22 18.62
CA TYR A 754 -48.03 -5.34 17.64
C TYR A 754 -48.61 -3.98 17.21
N GLU A 755 -48.63 -3.00 18.12
CA GLU A 755 -49.18 -1.66 17.85
C GLU A 755 -48.19 -0.71 17.15
N LEU A 756 -46.91 -1.12 16.98
CA LEU A 756 -45.87 -0.28 16.36
C LEU A 756 -46.26 0.24 14.97
N PRO A 757 -46.77 -0.58 14.02
CA PRO A 757 -47.16 -0.07 12.70
C PRO A 757 -48.23 1.03 12.78
N PHE A 758 -49.24 0.84 13.63
CA PHE A 758 -50.32 1.81 13.82
C PHE A 758 -49.80 3.14 14.37
N ALA A 759 -48.95 3.09 15.40
CA ALA A 759 -48.41 4.29 16.01
C ALA A 759 -47.45 5.05 15.09
N VAL A 760 -46.57 4.34 14.38
CA VAL A 760 -45.67 4.96 13.38
C VAL A 760 -46.47 5.69 12.30
N GLN A 761 -47.53 5.05 11.79
CA GLN A 761 -48.41 5.68 10.81
C GLN A 761 -49.07 6.95 11.37
N ARG A 762 -49.62 6.88 12.59
CA ARG A 762 -50.33 8.00 13.21
C ARG A 762 -49.43 9.17 13.57
N ILE A 763 -48.24 8.90 14.11
CA ILE A 763 -47.26 9.93 14.47
C ILE A 763 -46.78 10.66 13.22
N TYR A 764 -46.49 9.92 12.15
CA TYR A 764 -46.13 10.53 10.89
C TYR A 764 -47.27 11.36 10.29
N SER A 765 -48.48 10.82 10.21
CA SER A 765 -49.65 11.57 9.71
C SER A 765 -49.96 12.81 10.55
N ALA A 766 -49.85 12.74 11.87
CA ALA A 766 -50.02 13.88 12.76
C ALA A 766 -48.95 14.96 12.51
N SER A 767 -47.69 14.56 12.29
CA SER A 767 -46.61 15.49 11.95
C SER A 767 -46.84 16.23 10.64
N GLN A 768 -47.46 15.56 9.64
CA GLN A 768 -47.84 16.18 8.37
C GLN A 768 -48.96 17.21 8.54
N ILE A 769 -49.98 16.89 9.35
CA ILE A 769 -51.09 17.82 9.63
C ILE A 769 -50.60 19.05 10.38
N GLN A 770 -49.74 18.87 11.39
CA GLN A 770 -49.13 19.98 12.13
C GLN A 770 -48.28 20.88 11.20
N ALA A 771 -47.56 20.29 10.25
CA ALA A 771 -46.82 21.05 9.25
C ALA A 771 -47.76 21.85 8.32
N ALA A 772 -48.83 21.23 7.82
CA ALA A 772 -49.80 21.87 6.94
C ALA A 772 -50.64 22.98 7.62
N GLN A 773 -50.93 22.85 8.93
CA GLN A 773 -51.64 23.90 9.67
C GLN A 773 -50.76 25.14 9.90
N SER A 774 -49.45 24.95 10.09
CA SER A 774 -48.50 26.05 10.27
C SER A 774 -48.27 26.86 8.98
N SER A 775 -48.33 26.21 7.81
CA SER A 775 -48.27 26.91 6.52
C SER A 775 -49.53 27.72 6.24
N ASN A 776 -50.72 27.27 6.66
CA ASN A 776 -51.99 27.98 6.44
C ASN A 776 -52.23 29.16 7.39
N SER A 777 -51.62 29.18 8.58
CA SER A 777 -51.68 30.34 9.49
C SER A 777 -50.89 31.56 8.99
N ALA A 778 -50.01 31.40 7.99
CA ALA A 778 -49.26 32.50 7.39
C ALA A 778 -50.04 33.27 6.31
N GLU A 779 -51.18 32.76 5.82
CA GLU A 779 -51.95 33.36 4.72
C GLU A 779 -53.35 33.89 5.12
N GLY A 780 -53.70 33.87 6.40
CA GLY A 780 -55.03 34.26 6.89
C GLY A 780 -55.13 35.66 7.52
N ILE A 781 -54.87 36.74 6.79
CA ILE A 781 -55.35 38.08 7.21
C ILE A 781 -56.80 38.23 6.75
N SER A 782 -57.74 37.99 7.68
CA SER A 782 -59.16 38.30 7.48
C SER A 782 -59.37 39.82 7.54
N ALA A 783 -60.15 40.35 6.60
CA ALA A 783 -60.43 41.78 6.37
C ALA A 783 -61.31 42.46 7.44
N THR A 784 -61.26 42.03 8.71
CA THR A 784 -62.08 42.55 9.80
C THR A 784 -61.31 43.28 10.91
N ASP A 785 -59.97 43.24 10.91
CA ASP A 785 -59.17 43.81 12.02
C ASP A 785 -58.68 45.26 11.78
N LEU A 786 -59.21 45.95 10.76
CA LEU A 786 -58.87 47.35 10.44
C LEU A 786 -59.63 48.40 11.27
N LEU A 787 -60.29 48.00 12.35
CA LEU A 787 -61.03 48.91 13.23
C LEU A 787 -60.84 48.55 14.71
N SER A 788 -59.70 48.92 15.30
CA SER A 788 -59.70 49.70 16.55
C SER A 788 -58.28 50.11 16.92
N SER A 789 -58.14 51.43 17.00
CA SER A 789 -56.99 52.17 17.46
C SER A 789 -56.72 52.02 18.95
N SER A 790 -55.46 52.26 19.29
CA SER A 790 -54.95 52.97 20.47
C SER A 790 -54.50 52.16 21.70
N THR A 791 -53.32 52.58 22.18
CA THR A 791 -52.64 52.27 23.45
C THR A 791 -51.82 50.98 23.52
N THR A 792 -50.60 51.02 22.98
CA THR A 792 -49.51 50.12 23.38
C THR A 792 -48.69 50.77 24.50
N ASP A 793 -48.84 50.20 25.69
CA ASP A 793 -47.96 50.40 26.84
C ASP A 793 -46.89 49.29 26.86
N LEU A 794 -45.68 49.67 27.23
CA LEU A 794 -44.48 48.84 27.31
C LEU A 794 -44.51 48.01 28.59
N SER A 795 -44.75 46.70 28.50
CA SER A 795 -44.10 45.68 29.33
C SER A 795 -44.71 44.30 29.11
N LYS A 796 -43.95 43.42 28.44
CA LYS A 796 -43.89 41.97 28.69
C LYS A 796 -42.85 41.35 27.77
N SER A 797 -41.71 41.00 28.34
CA SER A 797 -40.74 40.06 27.78
C SER A 797 -41.41 38.69 27.64
N GLY A 798 -41.80 38.33 26.43
CA GLY A 798 -42.21 36.97 26.05
C GLY A 798 -41.12 36.33 25.22
N THR A 799 -40.56 35.24 25.73
CA THR A 799 -39.67 34.28 25.06
C THR A 799 -40.16 33.94 23.64
N GLN A 800 -39.36 34.25 22.62
CA GLN A 800 -39.53 33.70 21.27
C GLN A 800 -39.19 32.20 21.33
N GLY A 801 -40.23 31.35 21.29
CA GLY A 801 -40.07 29.89 21.11
C GLY A 801 -39.51 29.57 19.73
N SER A 802 -38.63 28.56 19.66
CA SER A 802 -37.93 28.14 18.44
C SER A 802 -38.91 27.67 17.35
N ALA A 803 -38.62 28.06 16.10
CA ALA A 803 -39.38 27.71 14.90
C ALA A 803 -39.23 26.22 14.47
N ALA A 804 -38.79 25.32 15.36
CA ALA A 804 -38.47 23.92 15.04
C ALA A 804 -39.70 22.99 15.03
N SER A 805 -40.79 23.33 15.74
CA SER A 805 -41.86 22.36 16.06
C SER A 805 -42.80 21.96 14.90
N HIS A 806 -42.64 22.50 13.69
CA HIS A 806 -43.67 22.42 12.64
C HIS A 806 -43.28 21.68 11.34
N ARG A 807 -42.20 20.87 11.29
CA ARG A 807 -41.82 20.09 10.08
C ARG A 807 -42.14 18.59 10.20
N PRO A 808 -42.52 17.87 9.12
CA PRO A 808 -42.76 16.44 9.20
C PRO A 808 -41.49 15.66 9.54
N PHE A 809 -41.64 14.46 10.13
CA PHE A 809 -40.47 13.62 10.45
C PHE A 809 -39.76 13.13 9.19
N ASP A 810 -38.42 13.23 9.19
CA ASP A 810 -37.55 12.77 8.11
C ASP A 810 -37.37 11.25 8.14
N ALA A 811 -37.32 10.64 9.33
CA ALA A 811 -37.28 9.19 9.56
C ALA A 811 -37.95 8.82 10.89
N VAL A 812 -38.39 7.56 11.02
CA VAL A 812 -38.96 7.01 12.26
C VAL A 812 -38.26 5.70 12.63
N ILE A 813 -37.88 5.51 13.90
CA ILE A 813 -37.32 4.26 14.42
C ILE A 813 -38.40 3.53 15.19
N ALA A 814 -38.75 2.31 14.76
CA ALA A 814 -39.74 1.47 15.43
C ALA A 814 -39.06 0.41 16.30
N VAL A 815 -39.04 0.60 17.62
CA VAL A 815 -38.32 -0.25 18.58
C VAL A 815 -39.26 -1.22 19.28
N GLY A 816 -39.01 -2.52 19.15
CA GLY A 816 -39.77 -3.55 19.84
C GLY A 816 -38.93 -4.79 20.13
N VAL A 817 -39.39 -5.61 21.06
CA VAL A 817 -38.74 -6.89 21.37
C VAL A 817 -39.82 -7.96 21.46
N LEU A 818 -39.62 -9.04 20.71
CA LEU A 818 -40.39 -10.27 20.78
C LEU A 818 -39.46 -11.38 21.24
N ILE A 819 -39.85 -12.05 22.31
CA ILE A 819 -39.12 -13.20 22.86
C ILE A 819 -39.93 -14.45 22.54
N LYS A 820 -39.30 -15.47 21.94
CA LYS A 820 -39.97 -16.70 21.56
C LYS A 820 -40.53 -17.42 22.79
N GLY A 821 -41.85 -17.57 22.83
CA GLY A 821 -42.56 -18.38 23.82
C GLY A 821 -42.84 -19.80 23.31
N GLU A 822 -43.67 -20.55 24.05
CA GLU A 822 -44.04 -21.94 23.74
C GLU A 822 -45.10 -22.07 22.62
N THR A 823 -45.66 -20.95 22.15
CA THR A 823 -46.74 -20.92 21.15
C THR A 823 -46.29 -20.24 19.87
N MET A 824 -46.96 -20.57 18.75
CA MET A 824 -46.76 -19.96 17.43
C MET A 824 -47.13 -18.46 17.38
N HIS A 825 -47.59 -17.88 18.49
CA HIS A 825 -47.99 -16.48 18.59
C HIS A 825 -46.84 -15.52 18.28
N PHE A 826 -45.61 -15.92 18.63
CA PHE A 826 -44.39 -15.18 18.32
C PHE A 826 -44.23 -14.97 16.81
N GLU A 827 -44.32 -16.05 16.03
CA GLU A 827 -44.18 -16.01 14.57
C GLU A 827 -45.27 -15.14 13.92
N TYR A 828 -46.53 -15.27 14.36
CA TYR A 828 -47.63 -14.46 13.82
C TYR A 828 -47.48 -12.96 14.11
N ILE A 829 -47.05 -12.59 15.33
CA ILE A 829 -46.82 -11.17 15.66
C ILE A 829 -45.61 -10.64 14.91
N ALA A 830 -44.50 -11.38 14.89
CA ALA A 830 -43.29 -10.95 14.20
C ALA A 830 -43.57 -10.69 12.71
N ASP A 831 -44.31 -11.60 12.06
CA ASP A 831 -44.69 -11.47 10.66
C ASP A 831 -45.64 -10.29 10.42
N ALA A 832 -46.67 -10.13 11.25
CA ALA A 832 -47.64 -9.04 11.13
C ALA A 832 -47.01 -7.65 11.33
N VAL A 833 -46.11 -7.51 12.32
CA VAL A 833 -45.42 -6.23 12.59
C VAL A 833 -44.43 -5.91 11.48
N THR A 834 -43.69 -6.90 10.98
CA THR A 834 -42.72 -6.72 9.88
C THR A 834 -43.42 -6.22 8.63
N HIS A 835 -44.49 -6.90 8.20
CA HIS A 835 -45.27 -6.47 7.04
C HIS A 835 -45.98 -5.13 7.29
N GLY A 836 -46.46 -4.89 8.50
CA GLY A 836 -47.09 -3.62 8.89
C GLY A 836 -46.14 -2.43 8.76
N LEU A 837 -44.94 -2.52 9.33
CA LEU A 837 -43.93 -1.44 9.27
C LEU A 837 -43.45 -1.21 7.83
N MET A 838 -43.22 -2.29 7.07
CA MET A 838 -42.84 -2.19 5.65
C MET A 838 -43.93 -1.48 4.84
N ARG A 839 -45.20 -1.83 5.05
CA ARG A 839 -46.32 -1.18 4.39
C ARG A 839 -46.42 0.29 4.76
N VAL A 840 -46.29 0.63 6.04
CA VAL A 840 -46.29 2.04 6.48
C VAL A 840 -45.17 2.82 5.81
N GLN A 841 -43.95 2.27 5.73
CA GLN A 841 -42.84 2.92 5.03
C GLN A 841 -43.15 3.20 3.55
N LEU A 842 -43.69 2.21 2.84
CA LEU A 842 -44.03 2.34 1.42
C LEU A 842 -45.19 3.32 1.19
N ASP A 843 -46.24 3.23 1.99
CA ASP A 843 -47.45 4.06 1.85
C ASP A 843 -47.20 5.53 2.21
N SER A 844 -46.34 5.78 3.21
CA SER A 844 -46.05 7.13 3.72
C SER A 844 -44.85 7.81 3.06
N GLY A 845 -43.96 7.03 2.43
CA GLY A 845 -42.69 7.51 1.90
C GLY A 845 -41.72 8.04 2.97
N VAL A 846 -41.99 7.83 4.27
CA VAL A 846 -41.01 8.06 5.34
C VAL A 846 -40.22 6.78 5.62
N PRO A 847 -38.89 6.82 5.66
CA PRO A 847 -38.07 5.70 6.14
C PRO A 847 -38.49 5.27 7.55
N VAL A 848 -38.81 4.00 7.72
CA VAL A 848 -39.13 3.38 9.01
C VAL A 848 -38.03 2.37 9.33
N ILE A 849 -37.17 2.72 10.28
CA ILE A 849 -36.08 1.85 10.71
C ILE A 849 -36.66 0.70 11.52
N PHE A 850 -36.40 -0.51 11.04
CA PHE A 850 -36.90 -1.75 11.63
C PHE A 850 -36.09 -2.15 12.88
N GLY A 851 -36.50 -1.64 14.04
CA GLY A 851 -35.91 -1.92 15.35
C GLY A 851 -36.65 -3.01 16.14
N LEU A 852 -37.23 -4.00 15.48
CA LEU A 852 -37.91 -5.13 16.13
C LEU A 852 -36.92 -6.28 16.35
N LEU A 853 -36.51 -6.52 17.59
CA LEU A 853 -35.69 -7.69 17.94
C LEU A 853 -36.55 -8.93 18.14
N THR A 854 -36.31 -9.94 17.31
CA THR A 854 -36.88 -11.28 17.43
C THR A 854 -35.84 -12.21 18.05
N VAL A 855 -35.99 -12.54 19.33
CA VAL A 855 -34.99 -13.30 20.09
C VAL A 855 -35.57 -14.60 20.65
N LEU A 856 -34.72 -15.62 20.81
CA LEU A 856 -35.16 -16.91 21.33
C LEU A 856 -35.32 -16.91 22.86
N ASN A 857 -34.61 -16.02 23.55
CA ASN A 857 -34.64 -15.87 25.00
C ASN A 857 -34.26 -14.44 25.40
N GLU A 858 -34.51 -14.10 26.66
CA GLU A 858 -34.23 -12.76 27.21
C GLU A 858 -32.75 -12.39 27.16
N GLN A 859 -31.85 -13.35 27.41
CA GLN A 859 -30.40 -13.15 27.39
C GLN A 859 -29.91 -12.63 26.03
N GLN A 860 -30.41 -13.19 24.93
CA GLN A 860 -30.12 -12.71 23.58
C GLN A 860 -30.61 -11.27 23.33
N GLY A 861 -31.70 -10.87 24.00
CA GLY A 861 -32.20 -9.49 23.96
C GLY A 861 -31.26 -8.54 24.70
N LEU A 862 -30.86 -8.90 25.91
CA LEU A 862 -29.92 -8.11 26.73
C LEU A 862 -28.56 -7.95 26.05
N GLU A 863 -28.03 -9.01 25.42
CA GLU A 863 -26.78 -8.95 24.65
C GLU A 863 -26.87 -7.96 23.47
N ARG A 864 -27.99 -7.98 22.73
CA ARG A 864 -28.27 -7.07 21.61
C ARG A 864 -28.53 -5.63 22.05
N ALA A 865 -28.93 -5.42 23.29
CA ALA A 865 -29.08 -4.12 23.92
C ALA A 865 -27.77 -3.61 24.57
N GLY A 866 -26.67 -4.35 24.44
CA GLY A 866 -25.36 -3.99 24.98
C GLY A 866 -25.19 -4.25 26.48
N LEU A 867 -26.08 -5.04 27.09
CA LEU A 867 -26.06 -5.41 28.52
C LEU A 867 -25.51 -6.83 28.78
N GLY A 868 -24.92 -7.48 27.78
CA GLY A 868 -24.32 -8.81 27.91
C GLY A 868 -22.97 -8.83 28.66
N SER A 869 -22.59 -9.98 29.21
CA SER A 869 -21.38 -10.19 30.04
C SER A 869 -20.03 -9.97 29.32
N LYS A 870 -20.05 -9.67 28.01
CA LYS A 870 -18.87 -9.39 27.18
C LYS A 870 -18.82 -7.97 26.62
N GLY A 871 -19.73 -7.07 27.02
CA GLY A 871 -19.79 -5.71 26.45
C GLY A 871 -20.08 -5.71 24.95
N MET A 872 -21.11 -6.45 24.53
CA MET A 872 -21.52 -6.54 23.12
C MET A 872 -22.11 -5.22 22.61
N HIS A 873 -22.11 -5.07 21.27
CA HIS A 873 -22.63 -3.91 20.56
C HIS A 873 -24.12 -3.65 20.84
N ASN A 874 -24.50 -2.39 21.03
CA ASN A 874 -25.89 -1.97 21.23
C ASN A 874 -26.54 -1.65 19.88
N HIS A 875 -27.47 -2.50 19.43
CA HIS A 875 -28.15 -2.32 18.14
C HIS A 875 -28.99 -1.05 18.03
N GLY A 876 -29.34 -0.42 19.16
CA GLY A 876 -29.92 0.91 19.17
C GLY A 876 -29.05 1.93 18.45
N GLU A 877 -27.72 1.85 18.61
CA GLU A 877 -26.79 2.74 17.92
C GLU A 877 -26.83 2.54 16.38
N ASP A 878 -27.03 1.29 15.90
CA ASP A 878 -27.18 1.00 14.47
C ASP A 878 -28.44 1.64 13.89
N TRP A 879 -29.55 1.56 14.63
CA TRP A 879 -30.81 2.13 14.19
C TRP A 879 -30.78 3.66 14.14
N GLY A 880 -30.06 4.28 15.08
CA GLY A 880 -29.78 5.72 15.05
C GLY A 880 -29.00 6.12 13.79
N ASN A 881 -27.94 5.38 13.44
CA ASN A 881 -27.19 5.61 12.20
C ASN A 881 -28.07 5.48 10.96
N ALA A 882 -28.83 4.38 10.87
CA ALA A 882 -29.69 4.11 9.73
C ALA A 882 -30.77 5.20 9.55
N ALA A 883 -31.32 5.72 10.65
CA ALA A 883 -32.29 6.82 10.62
C ALA A 883 -31.70 8.10 10.02
N VAL A 884 -30.46 8.45 10.40
CA VAL A 884 -29.78 9.64 9.87
C VAL A 884 -29.48 9.47 8.38
N GLU A 885 -28.91 8.32 7.99
CA GLU A 885 -28.55 8.07 6.59
C GLU A 885 -29.79 8.11 5.67
N LEU A 886 -30.85 7.40 6.04
CA LEU A 886 -32.07 7.35 5.24
C LEU A 886 -32.83 8.67 5.28
N GLY A 887 -32.79 9.42 6.39
CA GLY A 887 -33.33 10.78 6.47
C GLY A 887 -32.65 11.74 5.49
N LEU A 888 -31.31 11.72 5.41
CA LEU A 888 -30.57 12.54 4.44
C LEU A 888 -30.83 12.10 3.00
N LYS A 889 -30.84 10.80 2.73
CA LYS A 889 -31.15 10.26 1.39
C LYS A 889 -32.55 10.68 0.95
N ARG A 890 -33.53 10.61 1.84
CA ARG A 890 -34.90 11.06 1.56
C ARG A 890 -34.95 12.54 1.15
N ARG A 891 -34.24 13.42 1.87
CA ARG A 891 -34.12 14.83 1.49
C ARG A 891 -33.45 14.99 0.13
N GLY A 892 -32.36 14.25 -0.10
CA GLY A 892 -31.68 14.21 -1.39
C GLY A 892 -32.63 13.81 -2.53
N TRP A 893 -33.44 12.77 -2.34
CA TRP A 893 -34.43 12.33 -3.33
C TRP A 893 -35.52 13.36 -3.59
N ALA A 894 -35.98 14.07 -2.55
CA ALA A 894 -36.94 15.17 -2.71
C ALA A 894 -36.35 16.35 -3.51
N ASP A 895 -35.05 16.60 -3.37
CA ASP A 895 -34.31 17.65 -4.08
C ASP A 895 -33.76 17.21 -5.46
N GLY A 896 -34.12 16.01 -5.94
CA GLY A 896 -33.65 15.47 -7.22
C GLY A 896 -32.17 15.03 -7.26
N LYS A 897 -31.52 14.93 -6.09
CA LYS A 897 -30.15 14.41 -5.95
C LYS A 897 -30.20 12.90 -5.71
N PHE A 898 -29.98 12.12 -6.77
CA PHE A 898 -29.74 10.68 -6.68
C PHE A 898 -28.23 10.45 -6.51
N LEU A 899 -27.78 10.30 -5.26
CA LEU A 899 -26.41 9.89 -4.92
C LEU A 899 -26.41 8.50 -4.28
#